data_AF-A0A9D7N273-F1
#
_entry.id   AF-A0A9D7N273-F1
#
_cell.length_a   1.000
_cell.length_b   1.000
_cell.length_c   1.000
_cell.angle_alpha   90.00
_cell.angle_beta   90.00
_cell.angle_gamma   90.00
#
_symmetry.space_group_name_H-M   'P 1'
#
loop_
_entity.id
_entity.type
_entity.pdbx_description
1 polymer ?
#
loop_
_entity_poly.entity_id
_entity_poly.type
_entity_poly.pdbx_seq_one_letter_code
_entity_poly.pdbx_strand_id
1 'polypeptide(L)'
;MRTAIRAAFTRWILGSCEEDVRLDMKQRCEQEILRGYQRSLRSLLLAPCAGRVVVLGFDPAARGAWRYAIADASGAFVAEGSVQSGTEDAAVASRETLFRDLEQHAVRMIAVGNGETSRKIARALRGWLAEKGSRVPLAITVEAGAGEYAASARGRAEHAQLDPAVRAALGVARRAQDPLAEVAKVDWRHLGLGPLQSEVGKGRLQRALEETMRTVVAQVGVDLAHAPAALLQYAPGFDADKARAIVAEREKRGGFRKRRDLLEVAGVDAASFTYAEGFLRLESGEDPLDRTHLLEEHRPLAEALAAAVGRPLAELVGQRGAFAGVDLGAVASALPSADPVTLDRLENVRRELEHLSRDTRARRRWPRAEFVPAAGTTLEAGQEVEGVCTNVTSFGIFLDLGLEQDGLVHITEMGGRFVRHPQDLAHVGDVLRARVLQIDGERGRVALTLRPPQREHAPRGAAARGENRPPRPERGGEGRPPREPRGERREGASAERPAGGERPPRGERPDRGERRDRREPEGNVRAAVSRRDGLGGGRGEGRGGGGRGRGGPGGFSRGGPRGEGRGAEDRRGGGRGDREDFGAAAKPPRARDLGWNPFRSFFGKGEGGAGEEQPTEQPTKSEGQAKHAEKPPQATPPPAEGIPPLIVDDSGSGSF
;
A
#
# COMPACT_ATOMS: atom_id res chain seq x y z
N MET A 1 29.70 -22.01 46.74
CA MET A 1 29.30 -20.81 45.97
C MET A 1 29.14 -21.07 44.48
N ARG A 2 30.16 -21.55 43.75
CA ARG A 2 30.06 -21.84 42.29
C ARG A 2 28.88 -22.75 41.92
N THR A 3 28.64 -23.81 42.69
CA THR A 3 27.50 -24.73 42.48
C THR A 3 26.15 -24.02 42.64
N ALA A 4 26.04 -23.13 43.62
CA ALA A 4 24.81 -22.35 43.85
C ALA A 4 24.58 -21.34 42.72
N ILE A 5 25.62 -20.67 42.23
CA ILE A 5 25.53 -19.76 41.06
C ILE A 5 25.08 -20.53 39.82
N ARG A 6 25.67 -21.71 39.55
CA ARG A 6 25.30 -22.55 38.41
C ARG A 6 23.85 -23.02 38.52
N ALA A 7 23.42 -23.48 39.69
CA ALA A 7 22.04 -23.88 39.93
C ALA A 7 21.05 -22.71 39.76
N ALA A 8 21.40 -21.53 40.25
CA ALA A 8 20.58 -20.33 40.10
C ALA A 8 20.45 -19.92 38.62
N PHE A 9 21.56 -19.91 37.89
CA PHE A 9 21.56 -19.58 36.46
C PHE A 9 20.74 -20.59 35.65
N THR A 10 20.99 -21.89 35.79
CA THR A 10 20.34 -22.92 34.96
C THR A 10 18.86 -23.11 35.30
N ARG A 11 18.48 -23.03 36.58
CA ARG A 11 17.11 -23.33 37.01
C ARG A 11 16.14 -22.15 36.87
N TRP A 12 16.64 -20.92 36.99
CA TRP A 12 15.78 -19.73 37.08
C TRP A 12 16.09 -18.69 36.01
N ILE A 13 17.36 -18.32 35.85
CA ILE A 13 17.73 -17.21 34.94
C ILE A 13 17.64 -17.63 33.48
N LEU A 14 18.18 -18.80 33.13
CA LEU A 14 18.26 -19.26 31.74
C LEU A 14 16.88 -19.42 31.12
N GLY A 15 15.94 -20.10 31.80
CA GLY A 15 14.58 -20.28 31.30
C GLY A 15 13.85 -18.94 31.11
N SER A 16 13.94 -18.04 32.08
CA SER A 16 13.36 -16.69 31.97
C SER A 16 13.96 -15.90 30.79
N CYS A 17 15.29 -15.92 30.63
CA CYS A 17 15.94 -15.24 29.51
C CYS A 17 15.57 -15.86 28.16
N GLU A 18 15.45 -17.19 28.07
CA GLU A 18 15.02 -17.88 26.84
C GLU A 18 13.57 -17.54 26.48
N GLU A 19 12.67 -17.48 27.46
CA GLU A 19 11.28 -17.06 27.27
C GLU A 19 11.19 -15.60 26.84
N ASP A 20 11.93 -14.70 27.48
CA ASP A 20 11.97 -13.28 27.13
C ASP A 20 12.46 -13.07 25.70
N VAL A 21 13.56 -13.74 25.32
CA VAL A 21 14.10 -13.67 23.95
C VAL A 21 13.12 -14.26 22.95
N ARG A 22 12.47 -15.39 23.25
CA ARG A 22 11.45 -15.98 22.37
C ARG A 22 10.26 -15.04 22.18
N LEU A 23 9.78 -14.42 23.24
CA LEU A 23 8.65 -13.51 23.19
C LEU A 23 8.99 -12.26 22.37
N ASP A 24 10.16 -11.66 22.59
CA ASP A 24 10.64 -10.53 21.80
C ASP A 24 10.81 -10.89 20.32
N MET A 25 11.41 -12.04 20.00
CA MET A 25 11.52 -12.52 18.61
C MET A 25 10.15 -12.73 17.97
N LYS A 26 9.20 -13.37 18.68
CA LYS A 26 7.84 -13.59 18.19
C LYS A 26 7.13 -12.26 17.92
N GLN A 27 7.22 -11.31 18.85
CA GLN A 27 6.58 -9.99 18.70
C GLN A 27 7.14 -9.23 17.49
N ARG A 28 8.45 -9.29 17.26
CA ARG A 28 9.10 -8.69 16.08
C ARG A 28 8.64 -9.35 14.78
N CYS A 29 8.56 -10.68 14.74
CA CYS A 29 8.05 -11.41 13.58
C CYS A 29 6.59 -11.06 13.28
N GLU A 30 5.72 -11.08 14.29
CA GLU A 30 4.31 -10.67 14.15
C GLU A 30 4.18 -9.22 13.64
N GLN A 31 5.00 -8.31 14.16
CA GLN A 31 4.99 -6.92 13.71
C GLN A 31 5.39 -6.78 12.24
N GLU A 32 6.36 -7.56 11.77
CA GLU A 32 6.76 -7.53 10.36
C GLU A 32 5.71 -8.16 9.45
N ILE A 33 5.06 -9.25 9.89
CA ILE A 33 3.92 -9.84 9.18
C ILE A 33 2.77 -8.82 9.05
N LEU A 34 2.42 -8.13 10.15
CA LEU A 34 1.39 -7.10 10.16
C LEU A 34 1.72 -5.96 9.18
N ARG A 35 2.96 -5.46 9.19
CA ARG A 35 3.41 -4.44 8.23
C ARG A 35 3.27 -4.92 6.79
N GLY A 36 3.59 -6.18 6.52
CA GLY A 36 3.37 -6.80 5.22
C GLY A 36 1.91 -6.75 4.79
N TYR A 37 0.98 -7.13 5.68
CA TYR A 37 -0.46 -7.07 5.37
C TYR A 37 -1.01 -5.67 5.23
N GLN A 38 -0.53 -4.71 6.03
CA GLN A 38 -0.91 -3.30 5.87
C GLN A 38 -0.45 -2.76 4.51
N ARG A 39 0.76 -3.13 4.05
CA ARG A 39 1.26 -2.79 2.70
C ARG A 39 0.42 -3.44 1.60
N SER A 40 0.13 -4.74 1.71
CA SER A 40 -0.75 -5.44 0.77
C SER A 40 -2.14 -4.82 0.70
N LEU A 41 -2.78 -4.55 1.84
CA LEU A 41 -4.10 -3.93 1.88
C LEU A 41 -4.07 -2.51 1.30
N ARG A 42 -3.09 -1.69 1.71
CA ARG A 42 -2.91 -0.34 1.15
C ARG A 42 -2.74 -0.39 -0.36
N SER A 43 -2.01 -1.38 -0.88
CA SER A 43 -1.86 -1.61 -2.30
C SER A 43 -3.22 -1.87 -2.96
N LEU A 44 -4.01 -2.82 -2.45
CA LEU A 44 -5.35 -3.11 -2.99
C LEU A 44 -6.27 -1.88 -3.02
N LEU A 45 -6.27 -1.08 -1.95
CA LEU A 45 -7.14 0.10 -1.84
C LEU A 45 -6.68 1.28 -2.71
N LEU A 46 -5.38 1.38 -2.97
CA LEU A 46 -4.75 2.41 -3.79
C LEU A 46 -4.50 1.98 -5.24
N ALA A 47 -5.10 0.88 -5.67
CA ALA A 47 -5.10 0.44 -7.05
C ALA A 47 -5.73 1.51 -7.98
N PRO A 48 -5.41 1.48 -9.29
CA PRO A 48 -5.99 2.39 -10.29
C PRO A 48 -7.52 2.39 -10.25
N CYS A 49 -8.12 3.57 -10.43
CA CYS A 49 -9.55 3.80 -10.37
C CYS A 49 -10.02 4.29 -11.74
N ALA A 50 -10.96 3.60 -12.38
CA ALA A 50 -11.50 3.99 -13.69
C ALA A 50 -12.48 5.17 -13.56
N GLY A 51 -12.99 5.40 -12.35
CA GLY A 51 -13.99 6.40 -12.06
C GLY A 51 -15.36 6.02 -12.58
N ARG A 52 -16.19 7.05 -12.81
CA ARG A 52 -17.60 6.90 -13.19
C ARG A 52 -17.76 6.61 -14.68
N VAL A 53 -17.44 5.39 -15.08
CA VAL A 53 -17.61 4.89 -16.44
C VAL A 53 -18.37 3.57 -16.42
N VAL A 54 -19.08 3.24 -17.51
CA VAL A 54 -19.75 1.95 -17.64
C VAL A 54 -18.68 0.85 -17.81
N VAL A 55 -18.69 -0.15 -16.93
CA VAL A 55 -17.70 -1.23 -16.91
C VAL A 55 -18.39 -2.57 -17.03
N LEU A 56 -17.89 -3.42 -17.93
CA LEU A 56 -18.23 -4.84 -18.00
C LEU A 56 -17.18 -5.65 -17.26
N GLY A 57 -17.57 -6.40 -16.24
CA GLY A 57 -16.69 -7.22 -15.41
C GLY A 57 -16.80 -8.71 -15.71
N PHE A 58 -15.68 -9.43 -15.74
CA PHE A 58 -15.59 -10.88 -15.81
C PHE A 58 -15.00 -11.47 -14.54
N ASP A 59 -15.66 -12.49 -13.97
CA ASP A 59 -15.10 -13.32 -12.92
C ASP A 59 -14.49 -14.62 -13.51
N PRO A 60 -13.16 -14.80 -13.48
CA PRO A 60 -12.50 -16.00 -13.99
C PRO A 60 -12.72 -17.26 -13.13
N ALA A 61 -13.31 -17.15 -11.93
CA ALA A 61 -13.62 -18.29 -11.08
C ALA A 61 -14.88 -19.07 -11.54
N ALA A 62 -15.65 -18.53 -12.48
CA ALA A 62 -16.85 -19.17 -13.00
C ALA A 62 -16.53 -20.49 -13.73
N ARG A 63 -17.22 -21.58 -13.36
CA ARG A 63 -17.11 -22.87 -14.05
C ARG A 63 -17.93 -22.86 -15.35
N GLY A 64 -17.35 -23.38 -16.42
CA GLY A 64 -18.03 -23.49 -17.72
C GLY A 64 -17.91 -22.21 -18.55
N ALA A 65 -19.05 -21.60 -18.90
CA ALA A 65 -19.05 -20.34 -19.65
C ALA A 65 -18.57 -19.18 -18.78
N TRP A 66 -17.86 -18.24 -19.39
CA TRP A 66 -17.37 -17.05 -18.71
C TRP A 66 -18.53 -16.09 -18.50
N ARG A 67 -18.91 -15.86 -17.24
CA ARG A 67 -19.99 -14.94 -16.89
C ARG A 67 -19.47 -13.52 -16.78
N TYR A 68 -20.31 -12.57 -17.19
CA TYR A 68 -20.06 -11.15 -17.01
C TYR A 68 -21.26 -10.42 -16.45
N ALA A 69 -20.99 -9.26 -15.87
CA ALA A 69 -21.98 -8.29 -15.42
C ALA A 69 -21.57 -6.88 -15.85
N ILE A 70 -22.55 -6.04 -16.14
CA ILE A 70 -22.34 -4.64 -16.53
C ILE A 70 -22.77 -3.74 -15.38
N ALA A 71 -21.86 -2.88 -14.95
CA ALA A 71 -22.11 -1.80 -14.02
C ALA A 71 -22.18 -0.46 -14.77
N ASP A 72 -23.22 0.34 -14.54
CA ASP A 72 -23.30 1.71 -15.07
C ASP A 72 -22.27 2.63 -14.39
N ALA A 73 -22.21 3.90 -14.80
CA ALA A 73 -21.27 4.88 -14.23
C ALA A 73 -21.44 5.14 -12.72
N SER A 74 -22.59 4.80 -12.13
CA SER A 74 -22.85 4.88 -10.67
C SER A 74 -22.44 3.61 -9.93
N GLY A 75 -22.18 2.52 -10.66
CA GLY A 75 -21.93 1.18 -10.13
C GLY A 75 -23.21 0.35 -9.97
N ALA A 76 -24.36 0.81 -10.45
CA ALA A 76 -25.60 0.03 -10.43
C ALA A 76 -25.53 -1.11 -11.45
N PHE A 77 -26.17 -2.23 -11.13
CA PHE A 77 -26.25 -3.38 -12.04
C PHE A 77 -27.17 -3.05 -13.22
N VAL A 78 -26.72 -3.34 -14.44
CA VAL A 78 -27.47 -3.04 -15.67
C VAL A 78 -27.89 -4.31 -16.39
N ALA A 79 -26.94 -5.22 -16.62
CA ALA A 79 -27.14 -6.43 -17.41
C ALA A 79 -26.13 -7.52 -17.01
N GLU A 80 -26.46 -8.76 -17.33
CA GLU A 80 -25.57 -9.92 -17.21
C GLU A 80 -25.56 -10.74 -18.50
N GLY A 81 -24.53 -11.55 -18.66
CA GLY A 81 -24.49 -12.53 -19.74
C GLY A 81 -23.41 -13.58 -19.53
N SER A 82 -23.23 -14.40 -20.55
CA SER A 82 -22.16 -15.40 -20.57
C SER A 82 -21.59 -15.56 -21.98
N VAL A 83 -20.30 -15.90 -22.05
CA VAL A 83 -19.59 -16.14 -23.31
C VAL A 83 -18.74 -17.40 -23.19
N GLN A 84 -18.65 -18.16 -24.28
CA GLN A 84 -17.86 -19.40 -24.34
C GLN A 84 -16.63 -19.21 -25.23
N SER A 85 -15.51 -19.82 -24.82
CA SER A 85 -14.30 -19.87 -25.63
C SER A 85 -14.37 -21.06 -26.59
N GLY A 86 -14.95 -20.87 -27.78
CA GLY A 86 -15.10 -21.93 -28.77
C GLY A 86 -15.45 -21.38 -30.15
N THR A 87 -15.44 -22.27 -31.15
CA THR A 87 -15.81 -21.95 -32.54
C THR A 87 -17.14 -22.54 -32.95
N GLU A 88 -17.82 -23.25 -32.05
CA GLU A 88 -19.16 -23.80 -32.25
C GLU A 88 -20.19 -22.67 -32.38
N ASP A 89 -21.30 -22.93 -33.07
CA ASP A 89 -22.34 -21.92 -33.33
C ASP A 89 -22.84 -21.22 -32.05
N ALA A 90 -22.98 -21.98 -30.95
CA ALA A 90 -23.35 -21.45 -29.65
C ALA A 90 -22.30 -20.48 -29.08
N ALA A 91 -21.01 -20.79 -29.25
CA ALA A 91 -19.93 -19.91 -28.82
C ALA A 91 -19.89 -18.62 -29.67
N VAL A 92 -20.08 -18.74 -30.99
CA VAL A 92 -20.18 -17.59 -31.89
C VAL A 92 -21.37 -16.69 -31.53
N ALA A 93 -22.56 -17.27 -31.30
CA ALA A 93 -23.75 -16.53 -30.89
C ALA A 93 -23.57 -15.82 -29.53
N SER A 94 -22.89 -16.47 -28.57
CA SER A 94 -22.58 -15.86 -27.27
C SER A 94 -21.62 -14.66 -27.41
N ARG A 95 -20.67 -14.74 -28.36
CA ARG A 95 -19.74 -13.65 -28.67
C ARG A 95 -20.44 -12.49 -29.37
N GLU A 96 -21.39 -12.74 -30.26
CA GLU A 96 -22.21 -11.69 -30.88
C GLU A 96 -23.08 -10.97 -29.86
N THR A 97 -23.65 -11.71 -28.91
CA THR A 97 -24.41 -11.13 -27.79
C THR A 97 -23.52 -10.23 -26.94
N LEU A 98 -22.29 -10.66 -26.61
CA LEU A 98 -21.33 -9.81 -25.91
C LEU A 98 -21.09 -8.47 -26.64
N PHE A 99 -20.90 -8.48 -27.97
CA PHE A 99 -20.71 -7.22 -28.71
C PHE A 99 -21.95 -6.34 -28.73
N ARG A 100 -23.14 -6.94 -28.85
CA ARG A 100 -24.40 -6.21 -28.74
C ARG A 100 -24.48 -5.49 -27.39
N ASP A 101 -24.14 -6.18 -26.31
CA ASP A 101 -24.20 -5.61 -24.96
C ASP A 101 -23.15 -4.50 -24.76
N LEU A 102 -21.95 -4.66 -25.32
CA LEU A 102 -20.91 -3.62 -25.31
C LEU A 102 -21.41 -2.33 -25.97
N GLU A 103 -22.09 -2.43 -27.11
CA GLU A 103 -22.62 -1.29 -27.85
C GLU A 103 -23.88 -0.72 -27.18
N GLN A 104 -24.87 -1.56 -26.87
CA GLN A 104 -26.15 -1.19 -26.27
C GLN A 104 -25.98 -0.42 -24.96
N HIS A 105 -25.03 -0.85 -24.13
CA HIS A 105 -24.77 -0.22 -22.83
C HIS A 105 -23.64 0.82 -22.87
N ALA A 106 -23.10 1.13 -24.05
CA ALA A 106 -22.00 2.07 -24.24
C ALA A 106 -20.81 1.78 -23.29
N VAL A 107 -20.43 0.50 -23.18
CA VAL A 107 -19.38 0.04 -22.28
C VAL A 107 -18.06 0.73 -22.61
N ARG A 108 -17.45 1.34 -21.60
CA ARG A 108 -16.23 2.13 -21.75
C ARG A 108 -14.97 1.38 -21.36
N MET A 109 -15.11 0.25 -20.66
CA MET A 109 -14.00 -0.57 -20.19
C MET A 109 -14.47 -2.00 -19.89
N ILE A 110 -13.60 -2.97 -20.18
CA ILE A 110 -13.75 -4.35 -19.73
C ILE A 110 -12.74 -4.63 -18.62
N ALA A 111 -13.22 -5.14 -17.49
CA ALA A 111 -12.42 -5.56 -16.36
C ALA A 111 -12.46 -7.09 -16.22
N VAL A 112 -11.31 -7.72 -16.09
CA VAL A 112 -11.21 -9.16 -15.84
C VAL A 112 -10.52 -9.36 -14.50
N GLY A 113 -11.11 -10.16 -13.61
CA GLY A 113 -10.48 -10.56 -12.36
C GLY A 113 -9.13 -11.26 -12.61
N ASN A 114 -8.19 -11.18 -11.66
CA ASN A 114 -6.84 -11.72 -11.80
C ASN A 114 -6.70 -13.20 -11.38
N GLY A 115 -7.80 -13.96 -11.40
CA GLY A 115 -7.82 -15.39 -11.09
C GLY A 115 -7.17 -16.29 -12.14
N GLU A 116 -7.31 -17.60 -11.95
CA GLU A 116 -6.59 -18.63 -12.70
C GLU A 116 -6.82 -18.57 -14.22
N THR A 117 -8.07 -18.37 -14.65
CA THR A 117 -8.44 -18.36 -16.07
C THR A 117 -8.38 -16.97 -16.72
N SER A 118 -8.01 -15.93 -15.96
CA SER A 118 -7.95 -14.54 -16.39
C SER A 118 -7.18 -14.32 -17.69
N ARG A 119 -6.02 -14.98 -17.84
CA ARG A 119 -5.18 -14.92 -19.04
C ARG A 119 -5.88 -15.46 -20.28
N LYS A 120 -6.62 -16.57 -20.12
CA LYS A 120 -7.37 -17.19 -21.22
C LYS A 120 -8.50 -16.26 -21.67
N ILE A 121 -9.22 -15.68 -20.71
CA ILE A 121 -10.30 -14.70 -20.95
C ILE A 121 -9.76 -13.47 -21.66
N ALA A 122 -8.73 -12.84 -21.08
CA ALA A 122 -8.14 -11.61 -21.61
C ALA A 122 -7.61 -11.80 -23.04
N ARG A 123 -6.92 -12.91 -23.33
CA ARG A 123 -6.41 -13.20 -24.68
C ARG A 123 -7.53 -13.34 -25.69
N ALA A 124 -8.57 -14.12 -25.36
CA ALA A 124 -9.71 -14.31 -26.24
C ALA A 124 -10.42 -12.98 -26.52
N LEU A 125 -10.72 -12.20 -25.48
CA LEU A 125 -11.35 -10.89 -25.61
C LEU A 125 -10.50 -9.92 -26.45
N ARG A 126 -9.18 -9.86 -26.24
CA ARG A 126 -8.29 -9.00 -27.04
C ARG A 126 -8.34 -9.37 -28.52
N GLY A 127 -8.25 -10.66 -28.86
CA GLY A 127 -8.37 -11.12 -30.25
C GLY A 127 -9.73 -10.76 -30.84
N TRP A 128 -10.80 -10.99 -30.08
CA TRP A 128 -12.15 -10.73 -30.54
C TRP A 128 -12.45 -9.24 -30.76
N LEU A 129 -11.97 -8.38 -29.86
CA LEU A 129 -12.09 -6.92 -29.97
C LEU A 129 -11.32 -6.40 -31.20
N ALA A 130 -10.12 -6.92 -31.44
CA ALA A 130 -9.31 -6.57 -32.61
C ALA A 130 -10.00 -6.96 -33.92
N GLU A 131 -10.55 -8.18 -34.01
CA GLU A 131 -11.31 -8.65 -35.18
C GLU A 131 -12.54 -7.79 -35.49
N LYS A 132 -13.24 -7.28 -34.46
CA LYS A 132 -14.38 -6.38 -34.62
C LYS A 132 -13.99 -4.90 -34.77
N GLY A 133 -12.70 -4.57 -34.67
CA GLY A 133 -12.23 -3.18 -34.66
C GLY A 133 -12.68 -2.37 -33.44
N SER A 134 -13.08 -3.03 -32.35
CA SER A 134 -13.51 -2.37 -31.12
C SER A 134 -12.30 -1.80 -30.35
N ARG A 135 -12.46 -0.57 -29.85
CA ARG A 135 -11.44 0.15 -29.07
C ARG A 135 -11.78 0.22 -27.57
N VAL A 136 -12.59 -0.70 -27.07
CA VAL A 136 -12.86 -0.77 -25.63
C VAL A 136 -11.60 -1.29 -24.91
N PRO A 137 -11.03 -0.53 -23.96
CA PRO A 137 -9.86 -0.99 -23.21
C PRO A 137 -10.22 -2.18 -22.33
N LEU A 138 -9.30 -3.15 -22.27
CA LEU A 138 -9.38 -4.31 -21.38
C LEU A 138 -8.29 -4.21 -20.32
N ALA A 139 -8.66 -4.43 -19.07
CA ALA A 139 -7.71 -4.46 -17.96
C ALA A 139 -7.94 -5.61 -16.99
N ILE A 140 -6.86 -6.00 -16.32
CA ILE A 140 -6.87 -6.96 -15.23
C ILE A 140 -7.04 -6.20 -13.91
N THR A 141 -7.92 -6.69 -13.03
CA THR A 141 -8.16 -6.13 -11.70
C THR A 141 -8.08 -7.23 -10.65
N VAL A 142 -7.79 -6.86 -9.40
CA VAL A 142 -7.68 -7.85 -8.32
C VAL A 142 -9.07 -8.36 -7.93
N GLU A 143 -9.29 -9.67 -7.92
CA GLU A 143 -10.59 -10.26 -7.54
C GLU A 143 -10.66 -10.79 -6.11
N ALA A 144 -9.56 -10.74 -5.36
CA ALA A 144 -9.47 -11.32 -4.02
C ALA A 144 -10.69 -10.97 -3.15
N GLY A 145 -11.34 -12.00 -2.60
CA GLY A 145 -12.52 -11.89 -1.74
C GLY A 145 -13.84 -11.59 -2.46
N ALA A 146 -13.87 -11.44 -3.79
CA ALA A 146 -15.10 -11.17 -4.54
C ALA A 146 -16.08 -12.34 -4.50
N GLY A 147 -15.59 -13.57 -4.63
CA GLY A 147 -16.41 -14.78 -4.53
C GLY A 147 -17.00 -14.98 -3.13
N GLU A 148 -16.19 -14.79 -2.08
CA GLU A 148 -16.65 -14.86 -0.68
C GLU A 148 -17.64 -13.75 -0.36
N TYR A 149 -17.42 -12.55 -0.90
CA TYR A 149 -18.38 -11.46 -0.80
C TYR A 149 -19.70 -11.80 -1.48
N ALA A 150 -19.66 -12.31 -2.71
CA ALA A 150 -20.84 -12.76 -3.44
C ALA A 150 -21.59 -13.86 -2.67
N ALA A 151 -20.88 -14.77 -2.00
CA ALA A 151 -21.48 -15.80 -1.15
C ALA A 151 -21.89 -15.31 0.25
N SER A 152 -21.58 -14.07 0.64
CA SER A 152 -21.88 -13.54 1.98
C SER A 152 -23.35 -13.13 2.12
N ALA A 153 -23.83 -12.99 3.36
CA ALA A 153 -25.16 -12.47 3.64
C ALA A 153 -25.34 -11.05 3.09
N ARG A 154 -24.29 -10.23 3.15
CA ARG A 154 -24.28 -8.87 2.61
C ARG A 154 -24.39 -8.86 1.09
N GLY A 155 -23.58 -9.67 0.40
CA GLY A 155 -23.66 -9.79 -1.06
C GLY A 155 -24.99 -10.35 -1.55
N ARG A 156 -25.67 -11.19 -0.74
CA ARG A 156 -27.05 -11.62 -1.02
C ARG A 156 -28.06 -10.51 -0.78
N ALA A 157 -27.89 -9.69 0.25
CA ALA A 157 -28.80 -8.59 0.53
C ALA A 157 -28.74 -7.48 -0.54
N GLU A 158 -27.56 -7.18 -1.08
CA GLU A 158 -27.42 -6.16 -2.14
C GLU A 158 -28.05 -6.58 -3.47
N HIS A 159 -28.01 -7.88 -3.81
CA HIS A 159 -28.47 -8.41 -5.10
C HIS A 159 -29.02 -9.84 -4.96
N ALA A 160 -30.16 -10.00 -4.30
CA ALA A 160 -30.72 -11.30 -3.95
C ALA A 160 -31.07 -12.18 -5.16
N GLN A 161 -31.46 -11.53 -6.26
CA GLN A 161 -31.88 -12.14 -7.52
C GLN A 161 -30.72 -12.64 -8.40
N LEU A 162 -29.50 -12.19 -8.14
CA LEU A 162 -28.36 -12.50 -9.00
C LEU A 162 -27.65 -13.79 -8.56
N ASP A 163 -27.26 -14.59 -9.55
CA ASP A 163 -26.40 -15.76 -9.34
C ASP A 163 -25.07 -15.35 -8.67
N PRO A 164 -24.48 -16.18 -7.77
CA PRO A 164 -23.21 -15.85 -7.12
C PRO A 164 -22.08 -15.48 -8.09
N ALA A 165 -21.96 -16.13 -9.25
CA ALA A 165 -20.90 -15.83 -10.22
C ALA A 165 -21.14 -14.48 -10.91
N VAL A 166 -22.39 -14.10 -11.17
CA VAL A 166 -22.73 -12.76 -11.71
C VAL A 166 -22.45 -11.69 -10.67
N ARG A 167 -22.75 -11.95 -9.39
CA ARG A 167 -22.42 -11.02 -8.30
C ARG A 167 -20.91 -10.82 -8.15
N ALA A 168 -20.13 -11.89 -8.29
CA ALA A 168 -18.68 -11.79 -8.30
C ALA A 168 -18.18 -10.96 -9.49
N ALA A 169 -18.70 -11.20 -10.70
CA ALA A 169 -18.39 -10.42 -11.90
C ALA A 169 -18.77 -8.93 -11.77
N LEU A 170 -19.91 -8.63 -11.14
CA LEU A 170 -20.32 -7.26 -10.81
C LEU A 170 -19.36 -6.62 -9.81
N GLY A 171 -18.87 -7.37 -8.83
CA GLY A 171 -17.83 -6.94 -7.91
C GLY A 171 -16.51 -6.59 -8.63
N VAL A 172 -16.11 -7.38 -9.63
CA VAL A 172 -14.96 -7.08 -10.50
C VAL A 172 -15.16 -5.76 -11.25
N ALA A 173 -16.34 -5.55 -11.84
CA ALA A 173 -16.66 -4.30 -12.55
C ALA A 173 -16.60 -3.08 -11.61
N ARG A 174 -17.27 -3.15 -10.45
CA ARG A 174 -17.30 -2.09 -9.43
C ARG A 174 -15.92 -1.80 -8.85
N ARG A 175 -15.09 -2.82 -8.68
CA ARG A 175 -13.72 -2.66 -8.19
C ARG A 175 -12.82 -1.96 -9.21
N ALA A 176 -13.04 -2.17 -10.51
CA ALA A 176 -12.35 -1.38 -11.53
C ALA A 176 -12.80 0.09 -11.51
N GLN A 177 -14.08 0.36 -11.21
CA GLN A 177 -14.59 1.72 -11.05
C GLN A 177 -13.98 2.41 -9.82
N ASP A 178 -14.10 1.81 -8.63
CA ASP A 178 -13.46 2.28 -7.41
C ASP A 178 -13.03 1.11 -6.50
N PRO A 179 -11.72 0.78 -6.47
CA PRO A 179 -11.22 -0.30 -5.64
C PRO A 179 -11.52 -0.11 -4.15
N LEU A 180 -11.46 1.13 -3.65
CA LEU A 180 -11.63 1.43 -2.23
C LEU A 180 -13.06 1.13 -1.77
N ALA A 181 -14.05 1.60 -2.52
CA ALA A 181 -15.46 1.40 -2.18
C ALA A 181 -15.85 -0.08 -2.21
N GLU A 182 -15.33 -0.85 -3.16
CA GLU A 182 -15.69 -2.26 -3.32
C GLU A 182 -14.91 -3.18 -2.36
N VAL A 183 -13.60 -2.96 -2.18
CA VAL A 183 -12.79 -3.74 -1.21
C VAL A 183 -13.28 -3.52 0.23
N ALA A 184 -13.76 -2.32 0.58
CA ALA A 184 -14.30 -2.02 1.90
C ALA A 184 -15.54 -2.87 2.29
N LYS A 185 -16.22 -3.49 1.32
CA LYS A 185 -17.38 -4.36 1.57
C LYS A 185 -16.98 -5.78 1.96
N VAL A 186 -15.76 -6.18 1.62
CA VAL A 186 -15.25 -7.54 1.81
C VAL A 186 -14.71 -7.70 3.23
N ASP A 187 -14.96 -8.84 3.85
CA ASP A 187 -14.33 -9.18 5.12
C ASP A 187 -12.82 -9.36 4.92
N TRP A 188 -12.03 -8.74 5.80
CA TRP A 188 -10.57 -8.74 5.70
C TRP A 188 -9.96 -10.15 5.69
N ARG A 189 -10.64 -11.14 6.27
CA ARG A 189 -10.22 -12.56 6.27
C ARG A 189 -10.20 -13.17 4.88
N HIS A 190 -10.96 -12.61 3.95
CA HIS A 190 -11.11 -13.11 2.58
C HIS A 190 -10.31 -12.31 1.56
N LEU A 191 -9.60 -11.25 1.97
CA LEU A 191 -8.80 -10.41 1.06
C LEU A 191 -7.47 -11.06 0.62
N GLY A 192 -7.12 -12.24 1.13
CA GLY A 192 -5.94 -12.97 0.67
C GLY A 192 -4.62 -12.19 0.87
N LEU A 193 -4.50 -11.40 1.95
CA LEU A 193 -3.37 -10.47 2.18
C LEU A 193 -2.00 -11.17 2.33
N GLY A 194 -2.00 -12.47 2.61
CA GLY A 194 -0.83 -13.34 2.63
C GLY A 194 -1.04 -14.63 3.44
N PRO A 195 -0.01 -15.50 3.49
CA PRO A 195 -0.17 -16.90 3.93
C PRO A 195 -0.17 -17.11 5.46
N LEU A 196 0.35 -16.17 6.25
CA LEU A 196 0.55 -16.33 7.70
C LEU A 196 -0.56 -15.64 8.53
N GLN A 197 -1.78 -15.51 7.98
CA GLN A 197 -2.86 -14.78 8.67
C GLN A 197 -3.29 -15.47 9.96
N SER A 198 -3.19 -16.81 10.00
CA SER A 198 -3.44 -17.64 11.19
C SER A 198 -2.42 -17.44 12.31
N GLU A 199 -1.20 -17.02 11.97
CA GLU A 199 -0.07 -16.92 12.91
C GLU A 199 -0.08 -15.64 13.73
N VAL A 200 -0.95 -14.68 13.39
CA VAL A 200 -1.05 -13.39 14.07
C VAL A 200 -2.33 -13.33 14.90
N GLY A 201 -2.24 -12.72 16.08
CA GLY A 201 -3.42 -12.50 16.94
C GLY A 201 -4.51 -11.71 16.21
N LYS A 202 -5.71 -12.30 16.09
CA LYS A 202 -6.85 -11.76 15.32
C LYS A 202 -7.19 -10.30 15.66
N GLY A 203 -7.19 -9.93 16.94
CA GLY A 203 -7.47 -8.56 17.37
C GLY A 203 -6.39 -7.54 16.97
N ARG A 204 -5.11 -7.95 16.94
CA ARG A 204 -4.02 -7.09 16.44
C ARG A 204 -4.11 -6.92 14.93
N LEU A 205 -4.41 -8.00 14.22
CA LEU A 205 -4.60 -7.99 12.77
C LEU A 205 -5.77 -7.08 12.38
N GLN A 206 -6.95 -7.30 12.96
CA GLN A 206 -8.13 -6.47 12.71
C GLN A 206 -7.83 -4.99 12.92
N ARG A 207 -7.24 -4.62 14.06
CA ARG A 207 -6.90 -3.22 14.35
C ARG A 207 -5.93 -2.64 13.32
N ALA A 208 -4.89 -3.38 12.96
CA ALA A 208 -3.90 -2.93 11.97
C ALA A 208 -4.52 -2.70 10.58
N LEU A 209 -5.49 -3.54 10.18
CA LEU A 209 -6.20 -3.40 8.91
C LEU A 209 -7.22 -2.26 8.95
N GLU A 210 -7.98 -2.10 10.04
CA GLU A 210 -8.89 -0.97 10.25
C GLU A 210 -8.15 0.37 10.25
N GLU A 211 -6.99 0.45 10.92
CA GLU A 211 -6.11 1.63 10.87
C GLU A 211 -5.66 1.93 9.43
N THR A 212 -5.34 0.89 8.65
CA THR A 212 -4.97 1.04 7.24
C THR A 212 -6.13 1.55 6.40
N MET A 213 -7.34 1.00 6.59
CA MET A 213 -8.57 1.46 5.94
C MET A 213 -8.82 2.94 6.24
N ARG A 214 -8.82 3.33 7.52
CA ARG A 214 -9.02 4.73 7.94
C ARG A 214 -7.96 5.66 7.35
N THR A 215 -6.70 5.22 7.31
CA THR A 215 -5.60 6.02 6.73
C THR A 215 -5.79 6.23 5.23
N VAL A 216 -6.18 5.18 4.49
CA VAL A 216 -6.41 5.31 3.04
C VAL A 216 -7.66 6.13 2.75
N VAL A 217 -8.73 5.93 3.50
CA VAL A 217 -9.96 6.73 3.39
C VAL A 217 -9.69 8.21 3.68
N ALA A 218 -8.92 8.52 4.73
CA ALA A 218 -8.51 9.89 5.03
C ALA A 218 -7.60 10.50 3.94
N GLN A 219 -6.79 9.68 3.28
CA GLN A 219 -5.91 10.13 2.19
C GLN A 219 -6.68 10.44 0.90
N VAL A 220 -7.70 9.63 0.57
CA VAL A 220 -8.42 9.68 -0.70
C VAL A 220 -9.68 10.54 -0.61
N GLY A 221 -10.32 10.59 0.55
CA GLY A 221 -11.65 11.13 0.75
C GLY A 221 -12.77 10.19 0.29
N VAL A 222 -14.00 10.50 0.69
CA VAL A 222 -15.20 9.70 0.41
C VAL A 222 -16.21 10.56 -0.35
N ASP A 223 -16.71 10.02 -1.46
CA ASP A 223 -17.80 10.66 -2.20
C ASP A 223 -19.16 10.35 -1.55
N LEU A 224 -19.76 11.37 -0.94
CA LEU A 224 -20.99 11.25 -0.18
C LEU A 224 -22.19 10.81 -1.04
N ALA A 225 -22.18 11.14 -2.33
CA ALA A 225 -23.27 10.79 -3.24
C ALA A 225 -23.41 9.28 -3.47
N HIS A 226 -22.29 8.53 -3.51
CA HIS A 226 -22.31 7.13 -3.92
C HIS A 226 -21.68 6.16 -2.91
N ALA A 227 -20.95 6.66 -1.91
CA ALA A 227 -20.22 5.78 -1.00
C ALA A 227 -21.14 4.80 -0.26
N PRO A 228 -20.78 3.51 -0.19
CA PRO A 228 -21.52 2.54 0.61
C PRO A 228 -21.27 2.77 2.10
N ALA A 229 -22.19 2.32 2.95
CA ALA A 229 -22.02 2.37 4.41
C ALA A 229 -20.72 1.64 4.87
N ALA A 230 -20.28 0.62 4.12
CA ALA A 230 -19.00 -0.07 4.34
C ALA A 230 -17.79 0.86 4.32
N LEU A 231 -17.83 1.90 3.48
CA LEU A 231 -16.74 2.84 3.31
C LEU A 231 -16.89 4.01 4.28
N LEU A 232 -18.10 4.55 4.41
CA LEU A 232 -18.41 5.72 5.25
C LEU A 232 -18.01 5.51 6.72
N GLN A 233 -18.15 4.30 7.26
CA GLN A 233 -17.77 3.99 8.66
C GLN A 233 -16.27 4.18 8.96
N TYR A 234 -15.43 4.26 7.92
CA TYR A 234 -13.99 4.50 8.08
C TYR A 234 -13.62 5.99 7.96
N ALA A 235 -14.57 6.85 7.56
CA ALA A 235 -14.34 8.29 7.58
C ALA A 235 -14.18 8.76 9.03
N PRO A 236 -13.23 9.68 9.32
CA PRO A 236 -13.09 10.26 10.65
C PRO A 236 -14.41 10.87 11.15
N GLY A 237 -14.75 10.65 12.42
CA GLY A 237 -16.02 11.08 13.00
C GLY A 237 -17.19 10.11 12.82
N PHE A 238 -17.08 9.13 11.93
CA PHE A 238 -18.14 8.14 11.67
C PHE A 238 -17.83 6.76 12.24
N ASP A 239 -18.91 6.05 12.56
CA ASP A 239 -18.96 4.65 12.93
C ASP A 239 -19.98 3.92 12.04
N ALA A 240 -20.20 2.63 12.29
CA ALA A 240 -21.10 1.81 11.49
C ALA A 240 -22.57 2.26 11.58
N ASP A 241 -23.00 2.81 12.72
CA ASP A 241 -24.37 3.29 12.92
C ASP A 241 -24.62 4.57 12.13
N LYS A 242 -23.73 5.56 12.26
CA LYS A 242 -23.76 6.80 11.48
C LYS A 242 -23.70 6.52 9.99
N ALA A 243 -22.81 5.62 9.55
CA ALA A 243 -22.71 5.25 8.14
C ALA A 243 -24.01 4.67 7.57
N ARG A 244 -24.74 3.84 8.33
CA ARG A 244 -26.06 3.34 7.95
C ARG A 244 -27.10 4.45 7.90
N ALA A 245 -27.13 5.31 8.91
CA ALA A 245 -28.07 6.44 8.97
C ALA A 245 -27.88 7.42 7.80
N ILE A 246 -26.63 7.71 7.43
CA ILE A 246 -26.29 8.57 6.29
C ILE A 246 -26.82 7.98 4.98
N VAL A 247 -26.61 6.69 4.75
CA VAL A 247 -27.10 6.02 3.52
C VAL A 247 -28.62 5.99 3.47
N ALA A 248 -29.28 5.66 4.59
CA ALA A 248 -30.75 5.64 4.65
C ALA A 248 -31.35 7.02 4.39
N GLU A 249 -30.78 8.08 4.97
CA GLU A 249 -31.26 9.44 4.75
C GLU A 249 -30.97 9.92 3.32
N ARG A 250 -29.82 9.53 2.75
CA ARG A 250 -29.49 9.79 1.33
C ARG A 250 -30.54 9.22 0.39
N GLU A 251 -30.92 7.96 0.60
CA GLU A 251 -31.92 7.27 -0.23
C GLU A 251 -33.31 7.92 -0.08
N LYS A 252 -33.70 8.27 1.14
CA LYS A 252 -34.97 8.96 1.42
C LYS A 252 -35.07 10.33 0.73
N ARG A 253 -33.97 11.09 0.66
CA ARG A 253 -33.92 12.43 0.06
C ARG A 253 -33.64 12.45 -1.44
N GLY A 254 -33.18 11.34 -2.00
CA GLY A 254 -32.65 11.28 -3.36
C GLY A 254 -31.27 11.92 -3.53
N GLY A 255 -30.50 12.04 -2.44
CA GLY A 255 -29.16 12.65 -2.43
C GLY A 255 -29.01 13.84 -1.47
N PHE A 256 -27.76 14.19 -1.16
CA PHE A 256 -27.43 15.42 -0.43
C PHE A 256 -27.11 16.54 -1.42
N ARG A 257 -27.43 17.79 -1.05
CA ARG A 257 -27.12 18.99 -1.85
C ARG A 257 -25.88 19.71 -1.35
N LYS A 258 -25.63 19.64 -0.04
CA LYS A 258 -24.45 20.20 0.63
C LYS A 258 -23.90 19.23 1.66
N ARG A 259 -22.61 19.32 2.00
CA ARG A 259 -22.03 18.52 3.09
C ARG A 259 -22.75 18.78 4.43
N ARG A 260 -23.15 20.03 4.68
CA ARG A 260 -23.83 20.45 5.92
C ARG A 260 -25.19 19.78 6.14
N ASP A 261 -25.82 19.25 5.09
CA ASP A 261 -27.08 18.50 5.20
C ASP A 261 -26.91 17.27 6.11
N LEU A 262 -25.68 16.80 6.34
CA LEU A 262 -25.37 15.72 7.25
C LEU A 262 -25.73 16.02 8.72
N LEU A 263 -25.81 17.29 9.13
CA LEU A 263 -26.23 17.67 10.47
C LEU A 263 -27.71 17.33 10.75
N GLU A 264 -28.48 17.06 9.70
CA GLU A 264 -29.88 16.64 9.81
C GLU A 264 -30.02 15.11 9.91
N VAL A 265 -28.93 14.36 9.71
CA VAL A 265 -28.92 12.90 9.80
C VAL A 265 -28.89 12.49 11.27
N ALA A 266 -29.81 11.60 11.66
CA ALA A 266 -29.86 11.07 13.02
C ALA A 266 -28.50 10.46 13.45
N GLY A 267 -27.97 10.93 14.58
CA GLY A 267 -26.71 10.46 15.16
C GLY A 267 -25.45 11.17 14.63
N VAL A 268 -25.55 12.03 13.62
CA VAL A 268 -24.43 12.88 13.18
C VAL A 268 -24.50 14.21 13.93
N ASP A 269 -23.66 14.36 14.96
CA ASP A 269 -23.54 15.60 15.71
C ASP A 269 -22.53 16.57 15.07
N ALA A 270 -22.50 17.81 15.58
CA ALA A 270 -21.59 18.85 15.09
C ALA A 270 -20.12 18.41 15.17
N ALA A 271 -19.72 17.70 16.24
CA ALA A 271 -18.36 17.21 16.38
C ALA A 271 -18.00 16.16 15.32
N SER A 272 -18.88 15.19 15.09
CA SER A 272 -18.71 14.16 14.05
C SER A 272 -18.61 14.79 12.67
N PHE A 273 -19.47 15.78 12.39
CA PHE A 273 -19.40 16.54 11.15
C PHE A 273 -18.07 17.27 11.01
N THR A 274 -17.62 18.02 12.02
CA THR A 274 -16.33 18.72 11.99
C THR A 274 -15.16 17.78 11.72
N TYR A 275 -15.14 16.59 12.33
CA TYR A 275 -14.09 15.60 12.05
C TYR A 275 -14.18 15.01 10.64
N ALA A 276 -15.39 14.85 10.09
CA ALA A 276 -15.62 14.23 8.80
C ALA A 276 -15.47 15.20 7.62
N GLU A 277 -15.81 16.47 7.79
CA GLU A 277 -16.02 17.46 6.72
C GLU A 277 -14.89 17.48 5.68
N GLY A 278 -13.63 17.50 6.13
CA GLY A 278 -12.45 17.57 5.27
C GLY A 278 -12.14 16.29 4.49
N PHE A 279 -12.84 15.19 4.80
CA PHE A 279 -12.69 13.89 4.15
C PHE A 279 -13.88 13.54 3.27
N LEU A 280 -14.94 14.36 3.27
CA LEU A 280 -16.13 14.16 2.48
C LEU A 280 -16.11 15.05 1.24
N ARG A 281 -16.56 14.50 0.11
CA ARG A 281 -16.74 15.22 -1.14
C ARG A 281 -18.16 15.02 -1.63
N LEU A 282 -18.70 16.04 -2.27
CA LEU A 282 -19.99 16.00 -2.94
C LEU A 282 -19.82 16.67 -4.30
N GLU A 283 -19.53 15.87 -5.33
CA GLU A 283 -19.26 16.39 -6.68
C GLU A 283 -20.46 17.12 -7.29
N SER A 284 -21.67 16.66 -6.96
CA SER A 284 -22.95 17.23 -7.37
C SER A 284 -23.46 18.33 -6.43
N GLY A 285 -22.63 18.80 -5.50
CA GLY A 285 -23.02 19.76 -4.48
C GLY A 285 -23.29 21.15 -5.06
N GLU A 286 -24.21 21.89 -4.42
CA GLU A 286 -24.50 23.29 -4.76
C GLU A 286 -23.36 24.22 -4.34
N ASP A 287 -22.62 23.86 -3.27
CA ASP A 287 -21.48 24.62 -2.78
C ASP A 287 -20.20 24.23 -3.54
N PRO A 288 -19.48 25.18 -4.15
CA PRO A 288 -18.23 24.88 -4.85
C PRO A 288 -17.16 24.21 -3.97
N LEU A 289 -17.12 24.54 -2.67
CA LEU A 289 -16.12 23.96 -1.75
C LEU A 289 -16.40 22.51 -1.42
N ASP A 290 -17.65 22.04 -1.53
CA ASP A 290 -18.01 20.65 -1.25
C ASP A 290 -17.40 19.66 -2.24
N ARG A 291 -16.91 20.15 -3.38
CA ARG A 291 -16.17 19.38 -4.38
C ARG A 291 -14.70 19.20 -4.00
N THR A 292 -14.23 19.88 -2.95
CA THR A 292 -12.82 19.93 -2.50
C THR A 292 -12.66 19.33 -1.10
N HIS A 293 -11.42 19.18 -0.63
CA HIS A 293 -11.15 18.84 0.78
C HIS A 293 -11.06 20.07 1.69
N LEU A 294 -11.44 21.25 1.19
CA LEU A 294 -11.44 22.48 1.98
C LEU A 294 -12.62 22.46 2.95
N LEU A 295 -12.31 22.80 4.20
CA LEU A 295 -13.29 23.06 5.25
C LEU A 295 -13.88 24.47 5.09
N GLU A 296 -15.04 24.71 5.68
CA GLU A 296 -15.68 26.03 5.70
C GLU A 296 -14.77 27.16 6.23
N GLU A 297 -13.87 26.85 7.18
CA GLU A 297 -12.87 27.80 7.69
C GLU A 297 -11.91 28.35 6.61
N HIS A 298 -11.78 27.66 5.47
CA HIS A 298 -10.94 28.09 4.35
C HIS A 298 -11.69 28.98 3.35
N ARG A 299 -13.02 29.12 3.47
CA ARG A 299 -13.83 29.93 2.54
C ARG A 299 -13.31 31.37 2.38
N PRO A 300 -12.93 32.10 3.45
CA PRO A 300 -12.41 33.46 3.29
C PRO A 300 -11.14 33.52 2.42
N LEU A 301 -10.28 32.50 2.51
CA LEU A 301 -9.08 32.39 1.67
C LEU A 301 -9.43 32.08 0.21
N ALA A 302 -10.39 31.18 -0.01
CA ALA A 302 -10.85 30.82 -1.35
C ALA A 302 -11.54 32.01 -2.05
N GLU A 303 -12.34 32.77 -1.32
CA GLU A 303 -13.02 33.98 -1.83
C GLU A 303 -12.02 35.10 -2.12
N ALA A 304 -11.00 35.30 -1.28
CA ALA A 304 -9.95 36.28 -1.55
C ALA A 304 -9.16 35.95 -2.82
N LEU A 305 -8.85 34.67 -3.05
CA LEU A 305 -8.23 34.21 -4.30
C LEU A 305 -9.14 34.44 -5.51
N ALA A 306 -10.43 34.13 -5.38
CA ALA A 306 -11.42 34.35 -6.45
C ALA A 306 -11.56 35.84 -6.80
N ALA A 307 -11.59 36.71 -5.77
CA ALA A 307 -11.64 38.16 -5.94
C ALA A 307 -10.39 38.71 -6.66
N ALA A 308 -9.20 38.16 -6.36
CA ALA A 308 -7.97 38.55 -7.05
C ALA A 308 -7.95 38.20 -8.54
N VAL A 309 -8.69 37.15 -8.94
CA VAL A 309 -8.89 36.77 -10.35
C VAL A 309 -10.06 37.54 -10.99
N GLY A 310 -11.01 38.04 -10.19
CA GLY A 310 -12.20 38.74 -10.68
C GLY A 310 -13.28 37.82 -11.24
N ARG A 311 -13.31 36.54 -10.83
CA ARG A 311 -14.28 35.53 -11.29
C ARG A 311 -14.93 34.83 -10.10
N PRO A 312 -16.18 34.37 -10.21
CA PRO A 312 -16.85 33.67 -9.11
C PRO A 312 -16.15 32.36 -8.76
N LEU A 313 -16.10 32.03 -7.47
CA LEU A 313 -15.42 30.83 -6.97
C LEU A 313 -15.90 29.54 -7.65
N ALA A 314 -17.21 29.45 -7.92
CA ALA A 314 -17.83 28.31 -8.60
C ALA A 314 -17.23 28.02 -9.99
N GLU A 315 -16.78 29.05 -10.71
CA GLU A 315 -16.15 28.87 -12.01
C GLU A 315 -14.68 28.47 -11.89
N LEU A 316 -13.99 28.86 -10.82
CA LEU A 316 -12.54 28.66 -10.68
C LEU A 316 -12.21 27.26 -10.15
N VAL A 317 -13.10 26.68 -9.36
CA VAL A 317 -12.93 25.34 -8.76
C VAL A 317 -12.79 24.28 -9.86
N GLY A 318 -11.66 23.57 -9.85
CA GLY A 318 -11.27 22.55 -10.83
C GLY A 318 -10.60 23.06 -12.08
N GLN A 319 -10.44 24.37 -12.24
CA GLN A 319 -9.76 24.94 -13.40
C GLN A 319 -8.25 25.04 -13.15
N ARG A 320 -7.48 24.18 -13.83
CA ARG A 320 -6.02 24.19 -13.74
C ARG A 320 -5.46 25.52 -14.26
N GLY A 321 -4.58 26.15 -13.47
CA GLY A 321 -3.96 27.41 -13.84
C GLY A 321 -4.87 28.64 -13.75
N ALA A 322 -6.06 28.50 -13.16
CA ALA A 322 -7.00 29.62 -13.02
C ALA A 322 -6.47 30.76 -12.15
N PHE A 323 -5.51 30.48 -11.28
CA PHE A 323 -4.84 31.47 -10.43
C PHE A 323 -3.42 31.79 -10.92
N ALA A 324 -3.10 31.49 -12.18
CA ALA A 324 -1.81 31.84 -12.77
C ALA A 324 -1.63 33.37 -12.80
N GLY A 325 -0.52 33.86 -12.24
CA GLY A 325 -0.23 35.29 -12.16
C GLY A 325 -0.82 36.02 -10.95
N VAL A 326 -1.59 35.34 -10.10
CA VAL A 326 -2.05 35.92 -8.82
C VAL A 326 -0.85 36.10 -7.88
N ASP A 327 -0.64 37.32 -7.40
CA ASP A 327 0.33 37.60 -6.34
C ASP A 327 -0.26 37.20 -4.98
N LEU A 328 0.12 36.00 -4.52
CA LEU A 328 -0.33 35.47 -3.23
C LEU A 328 0.14 36.32 -2.03
N GLY A 329 1.26 37.04 -2.16
CA GLY A 329 1.76 37.92 -1.10
C GLY A 329 0.88 39.16 -0.93
N ALA A 330 0.42 39.72 -2.06
CA ALA A 330 -0.55 40.81 -2.06
C ALA A 330 -1.90 40.37 -1.48
N VAL A 331 -2.39 39.19 -1.89
CA VAL A 331 -3.64 38.61 -1.35
C VAL A 331 -3.51 38.35 0.16
N ALA A 332 -2.40 37.78 0.61
CA ALA A 332 -2.14 37.54 2.03
C ALA A 332 -2.16 38.84 2.83
N SER A 333 -1.52 39.90 2.33
CA SER A 333 -1.42 41.20 3.01
C SER A 333 -2.76 41.94 3.11
N ALA A 334 -3.69 41.66 2.20
CA ALA A 334 -5.03 42.26 2.20
C ALA A 334 -6.01 41.56 3.15
N LEU A 335 -5.67 40.38 3.67
CA LEU A 335 -6.53 39.63 4.59
C LEU A 335 -6.45 40.19 6.03
N PRO A 336 -7.59 40.36 6.73
CA PRO A 336 -7.62 40.91 8.09
C PRO A 336 -6.82 40.12 9.13
N SER A 337 -6.59 38.82 8.87
CA SER A 337 -5.97 37.86 9.79
C SER A 337 -4.68 37.26 9.22
N ALA A 338 -3.88 38.08 8.55
CA ALA A 338 -2.60 37.66 7.97
C ALA A 338 -1.60 37.30 9.08
N ASP A 339 -1.40 36.01 9.30
CA ASP A 339 -0.33 35.45 10.14
C ASP A 339 0.83 34.94 9.26
N PRO A 340 2.01 34.62 9.83
CA PRO A 340 3.15 34.15 9.04
C PRO A 340 2.90 32.88 8.20
N VAL A 341 1.85 32.11 8.52
CA VAL A 341 1.49 30.87 7.81
C VAL A 341 0.35 31.08 6.80
N THR A 342 -0.21 32.28 6.70
CA THR A 342 -1.33 32.58 5.79
C THR A 342 -0.95 32.38 4.33
N LEU A 343 0.30 32.71 3.96
CA LEU A 343 0.80 32.46 2.61
C LEU A 343 0.82 30.96 2.27
N ASP A 344 1.30 30.11 3.18
CA ASP A 344 1.30 28.66 2.99
C ASP A 344 -0.13 28.10 2.90
N ARG A 345 -1.05 28.63 3.71
CA ARG A 345 -2.48 28.27 3.65
C ARG A 345 -3.10 28.69 2.32
N LEU A 346 -2.84 29.89 1.84
CA LEU A 346 -3.29 30.36 0.52
C LEU A 346 -2.75 29.49 -0.60
N GLU A 347 -1.48 29.10 -0.53
CA GLU A 347 -0.91 28.20 -1.53
C GLU A 347 -1.59 26.82 -1.51
N ASN A 348 -1.88 26.28 -0.34
CA ASN A 348 -2.61 25.02 -0.19
C ASN A 348 -4.05 25.12 -0.70
N VAL A 349 -4.76 26.19 -0.37
CA VAL A 349 -6.12 26.47 -0.86
C VAL A 349 -6.11 26.62 -2.38
N ARG A 350 -5.20 27.42 -2.94
CA ARG A 350 -5.03 27.58 -4.40
C ARG A 350 -4.83 26.23 -5.08
N ARG A 351 -3.92 25.40 -4.55
CA ARG A 351 -3.62 24.08 -5.10
C ARG A 351 -4.83 23.15 -5.06
N GLU A 352 -5.61 23.18 -3.99
CA GLU A 352 -6.83 22.39 -3.85
C GLU A 352 -7.94 22.87 -4.79
N LEU A 353 -8.11 24.19 -4.95
CA LEU A 353 -9.06 24.77 -5.90
C LEU A 353 -8.70 24.41 -7.35
N GLU A 354 -7.42 24.38 -7.73
CA GLU A 354 -6.99 23.98 -9.09
C GLU A 354 -7.05 22.46 -9.34
N HIS A 355 -6.97 21.68 -8.26
CA HIS A 355 -6.87 20.21 -8.31
C HIS A 355 -7.89 19.59 -7.37
N LEU A 356 -9.12 19.42 -7.89
CA LEU A 356 -10.32 18.86 -7.22
C LEU A 356 -10.17 17.48 -6.57
N SER A 357 -8.99 16.87 -6.62
CA SER A 357 -8.76 15.58 -5.99
C SER A 357 -7.30 15.38 -5.62
N ARG A 358 -7.08 15.08 -4.34
CA ARG A 358 -5.85 14.48 -3.82
C ARG A 358 -5.76 12.99 -4.13
N ASP A 359 -6.78 12.41 -4.77
CA ASP A 359 -6.79 11.00 -5.11
C ASP A 359 -5.65 10.69 -6.10
N THR A 360 -4.58 10.13 -5.55
CA THR A 360 -3.41 9.71 -6.31
C THR A 360 -3.73 8.56 -7.28
N ARG A 361 -4.84 7.83 -7.06
CA ARG A 361 -5.26 6.69 -7.88
C ARG A 361 -5.73 7.14 -9.25
N ALA A 362 -6.39 8.30 -9.34
CA ALA A 362 -6.85 8.89 -10.60
C ALA A 362 -5.69 9.28 -11.55
N ARG A 363 -4.46 9.40 -11.03
CA ARG A 363 -3.26 9.64 -11.85
C ARG A 363 -2.73 8.36 -12.50
N ARG A 364 -3.07 7.19 -11.95
CA ARG A 364 -2.67 5.89 -12.51
C ARG A 364 -3.56 5.60 -13.71
N ARG A 365 -2.94 5.37 -14.87
CA ARG A 365 -3.66 5.17 -16.13
C ARG A 365 -4.00 3.71 -16.28
N TRP A 366 -5.27 3.43 -16.57
CA TRP A 366 -5.65 2.15 -17.14
C TRP A 366 -5.04 1.98 -18.54
N PRO A 367 -4.82 0.73 -18.99
CA PRO A 367 -4.38 0.44 -20.34
C PRO A 367 -5.28 1.13 -21.38
N ARG A 368 -4.68 1.77 -22.38
CA ARG A 368 -5.43 2.27 -23.54
C ARG A 368 -5.72 1.10 -24.50
N ALA A 369 -6.77 1.18 -25.31
CA ALA A 369 -7.07 0.12 -26.28
C ALA A 369 -5.96 -0.10 -27.32
N GLU A 370 -5.20 0.95 -27.64
CA GLU A 370 -4.00 0.90 -28.51
C GLU A 370 -2.85 0.09 -27.90
N PHE A 371 -2.91 -0.20 -26.60
CA PHE A 371 -1.86 -0.88 -25.85
C PHE A 371 -1.92 -2.41 -25.95
N VAL A 372 -2.77 -2.96 -26.83
CA VAL A 372 -2.74 -4.40 -27.15
C VAL A 372 -1.71 -4.61 -28.25
N PRO A 373 -0.51 -5.14 -27.97
CA PRO A 373 0.41 -5.49 -29.05
C PRO A 373 -0.25 -6.53 -29.94
N ALA A 374 -0.08 -6.35 -31.25
CA ALA A 374 -0.62 -7.26 -32.25
C ALA A 374 -0.11 -8.69 -31.98
N ALA A 375 -1.00 -9.67 -32.10
CA ALA A 375 -0.62 -11.07 -32.01
C ALA A 375 0.52 -11.35 -33.01
N GLY A 376 1.64 -11.89 -32.52
CA GLY A 376 2.82 -12.18 -33.33
C GLY A 376 3.93 -11.13 -33.33
N THR A 377 3.88 -10.12 -32.46
CA THR A 377 4.99 -9.14 -32.32
C THR A 377 6.24 -9.83 -31.75
N THR A 378 7.31 -9.92 -32.54
CA THR A 378 8.62 -10.40 -32.07
C THR A 378 9.26 -9.33 -31.20
N LEU A 379 9.49 -9.64 -29.92
CA LEU A 379 10.26 -8.76 -29.04
C LEU A 379 11.75 -8.89 -29.32
N GLU A 380 12.48 -7.78 -29.20
CA GLU A 380 13.94 -7.76 -29.26
C GLU A 380 14.55 -7.34 -27.92
N ALA A 381 15.74 -7.86 -27.60
CA ALA A 381 16.49 -7.41 -26.44
C ALA A 381 16.85 -5.92 -26.59
N GLY A 382 16.66 -5.14 -25.53
CA GLY A 382 16.86 -3.69 -25.52
C GLY A 382 15.64 -2.87 -25.90
N GLN A 383 14.57 -3.48 -26.41
CA GLN A 383 13.33 -2.80 -26.75
C GLN A 383 12.61 -2.27 -25.50
N GLU A 384 12.14 -1.02 -25.54
CA GLU A 384 11.20 -0.50 -24.55
C GLU A 384 9.79 -1.00 -24.87
N VAL A 385 9.18 -1.63 -23.88
CA VAL A 385 7.83 -2.19 -23.91
C VAL A 385 7.02 -1.59 -22.77
N GLU A 386 5.77 -1.25 -23.04
CA GLU A 386 4.81 -1.08 -21.97
C GLU A 386 4.22 -2.46 -21.64
N GLY A 387 3.78 -2.67 -20.39
CA GLY A 387 3.14 -3.90 -19.92
C GLY A 387 2.12 -3.62 -18.82
N VAL A 388 1.04 -4.42 -18.76
CA VAL A 388 0.08 -4.33 -17.64
C VAL A 388 0.53 -5.25 -16.51
N CYS A 389 0.61 -4.75 -15.29
CA CYS A 389 0.92 -5.57 -14.14
C CYS A 389 -0.18 -6.58 -13.86
N THR A 390 0.14 -7.87 -13.98
CA THR A 390 -0.76 -8.99 -13.69
C THR A 390 -0.65 -9.44 -12.24
N ASN A 391 0.58 -9.43 -11.71
CA ASN A 391 0.87 -9.91 -10.36
C ASN A 391 2.12 -9.24 -9.77
N VAL A 392 2.15 -9.09 -8.45
CA VAL A 392 3.28 -8.54 -7.69
C VAL A 392 3.66 -9.51 -6.59
N THR A 393 4.90 -10.00 -6.63
CA THR A 393 5.45 -10.92 -5.61
C THR A 393 6.57 -10.25 -4.82
N SER A 394 7.09 -10.92 -3.79
CA SER A 394 8.21 -10.42 -2.99
C SER A 394 9.52 -10.30 -3.78
N PHE A 395 9.68 -11.08 -4.85
CA PHE A 395 10.90 -11.14 -5.65
C PHE A 395 10.77 -10.46 -7.02
N GLY A 396 9.55 -10.09 -7.45
CA GLY A 396 9.35 -9.58 -8.80
C GLY A 396 7.97 -8.95 -9.08
N ILE A 397 7.87 -8.28 -10.22
CA ILE A 397 6.62 -7.79 -10.82
C ILE A 397 6.43 -8.51 -12.15
N PHE A 398 5.25 -9.07 -12.37
CA PHE A 398 4.87 -9.72 -13.61
C PHE A 398 4.07 -8.75 -14.47
N LEU A 399 4.48 -8.60 -15.73
CA LEU A 399 3.87 -7.71 -16.71
C LEU A 399 3.35 -8.53 -17.90
N ASP A 400 2.05 -8.42 -18.20
CA ASP A 400 1.46 -8.88 -19.45
C ASP A 400 1.90 -7.95 -20.58
N LEU A 401 2.70 -8.49 -21.49
CA LEU A 401 3.18 -7.85 -22.72
C LEU A 401 2.34 -8.25 -23.94
N GLY A 402 1.18 -8.90 -23.75
CA GLY A 402 0.38 -9.48 -24.83
C GLY A 402 1.01 -10.72 -25.48
N LEU A 403 1.99 -11.34 -24.82
CA LEU A 403 2.64 -12.59 -25.25
C LEU A 403 1.99 -13.82 -24.59
N GLU A 404 2.51 -15.01 -24.90
CA GLU A 404 2.06 -16.24 -24.23
C GLU A 404 2.40 -16.26 -22.73
N GLN A 405 3.51 -15.63 -22.35
CA GLN A 405 4.00 -15.57 -20.98
C GLN A 405 4.32 -14.14 -20.56
N ASP A 406 4.13 -13.88 -19.26
CA ASP A 406 4.40 -12.58 -18.66
C ASP A 406 5.91 -12.30 -18.62
N GLY A 407 6.26 -11.04 -18.80
CA GLY A 407 7.60 -10.55 -18.51
C GLY A 407 7.80 -10.38 -17.01
N LEU A 408 8.95 -10.83 -16.50
CA LEU A 408 9.32 -10.69 -15.10
C LEU A 408 10.32 -9.54 -14.93
N VAL A 409 9.94 -8.53 -14.14
CA VAL A 409 10.88 -7.57 -13.55
C VAL A 409 11.32 -8.11 -12.19
N HIS A 410 12.56 -8.57 -12.09
CA HIS A 410 13.12 -9.01 -10.81
C HIS A 410 13.35 -7.82 -9.86
N ILE A 411 13.32 -8.02 -8.54
CA ILE A 411 13.47 -6.95 -7.53
C ILE A 411 14.75 -6.11 -7.71
N THR A 412 15.82 -6.73 -8.21
CA THR A 412 17.06 -6.03 -8.53
C THR A 412 16.89 -5.06 -9.69
N GLU A 413 16.01 -5.35 -10.64
CA GLU A 413 15.82 -4.61 -11.89
C GLU A 413 14.69 -3.56 -11.82
N MET A 414 14.12 -3.31 -10.64
CA MET A 414 12.95 -2.42 -10.45
C MET A 414 13.27 -0.92 -10.38
N GLY A 415 14.54 -0.51 -10.29
CA GLY A 415 14.89 0.90 -10.26
C GLY A 415 16.38 1.18 -9.99
N GLY A 416 16.74 2.46 -10.03
CA GLY A 416 18.11 2.92 -9.75
C GLY A 416 18.46 3.00 -8.25
N ARG A 417 17.47 2.79 -7.36
CA ARG A 417 17.65 2.72 -5.91
C ARG A 417 17.22 1.34 -5.41
N PHE A 418 17.74 0.93 -4.24
CA PHE A 418 17.37 -0.35 -3.62
C PHE A 418 15.88 -0.37 -3.25
N VAL A 419 15.11 -1.20 -3.96
CA VAL A 419 13.69 -1.44 -3.68
C VAL A 419 13.59 -2.56 -2.67
N ARG A 420 13.04 -2.28 -1.48
CA ARG A 420 12.81 -3.30 -0.44
C ARG A 420 11.58 -4.15 -0.76
N HIS A 421 10.53 -3.54 -1.28
CA HIS A 421 9.25 -4.19 -1.53
C HIS A 421 8.68 -3.77 -2.89
N PRO A 422 8.46 -4.73 -3.81
CA PRO A 422 7.88 -4.44 -5.12
C PRO A 422 6.49 -3.78 -5.08
N GLN A 423 5.70 -4.08 -4.05
CA GLN A 423 4.36 -3.52 -3.81
C GLN A 423 4.36 -1.99 -3.61
N ASP A 424 5.49 -1.41 -3.23
CA ASP A 424 5.61 0.05 -3.08
C ASP A 424 5.75 0.74 -4.46
N LEU A 425 6.14 -0.01 -5.50
CA LEU A 425 6.38 0.51 -6.84
C LEU A 425 5.17 0.34 -7.77
N ALA A 426 4.55 -0.84 -7.75
CA ALA A 426 3.50 -1.21 -8.70
C ALA A 426 2.37 -2.02 -8.05
N HIS A 427 1.20 -1.95 -8.69
CA HIS A 427 -0.05 -2.57 -8.32
C HIS A 427 -0.58 -3.38 -9.50
N VAL A 428 -1.34 -4.44 -9.23
CA VAL A 428 -2.05 -5.16 -10.30
C VAL A 428 -2.96 -4.19 -11.05
N GLY A 429 -2.89 -4.20 -12.38
CA GLY A 429 -3.57 -3.28 -13.28
C GLY A 429 -2.76 -2.03 -13.65
N ASP A 430 -1.65 -1.73 -12.96
CA ASP A 430 -0.76 -0.62 -13.36
C ASP A 430 -0.12 -0.88 -14.73
N VAL A 431 -0.03 0.15 -15.56
CA VAL A 431 0.76 0.12 -16.79
C VAL A 431 2.17 0.61 -16.48
N LEU A 432 3.18 -0.23 -16.70
CA LEU A 432 4.59 0.12 -16.52
C LEU A 432 5.34 0.12 -17.85
N ARG A 433 6.26 1.07 -18.02
CA ARG A 433 7.27 1.05 -19.10
C ARG A 433 8.48 0.28 -18.60
N ALA A 434 8.82 -0.81 -19.28
CA ALA A 434 9.99 -1.63 -18.99
C ALA A 434 10.83 -1.82 -20.26
N ARG A 435 12.07 -2.22 -20.09
CA ARG A 435 12.96 -2.58 -21.20
C ARG A 435 13.26 -4.07 -21.16
N VAL A 436 13.24 -4.71 -22.32
CA VAL A 436 13.59 -6.13 -22.46
C VAL A 436 15.08 -6.31 -22.22
N LEU A 437 15.46 -7.12 -21.23
CA LEU A 437 16.85 -7.50 -20.97
C LEU A 437 17.24 -8.72 -21.76
N GLN A 438 16.43 -9.76 -21.65
CA GLN A 438 16.71 -11.07 -22.23
C GLN A 438 15.40 -11.77 -22.56
N ILE A 439 15.41 -12.47 -23.69
CA ILE A 439 14.30 -13.32 -24.13
C ILE A 439 14.83 -14.74 -24.13
N ASP A 440 14.23 -15.60 -23.33
CA ASP A 440 14.49 -17.03 -23.34
C ASP A 440 13.44 -17.69 -24.23
N GLY A 441 13.81 -17.96 -25.49
CA GLY A 441 12.91 -18.55 -26.48
C GLY A 441 12.54 -20.01 -26.20
N GLU A 442 13.36 -20.75 -25.44
CA GLU A 442 13.08 -22.16 -25.11
C GLU A 442 12.06 -22.27 -23.97
N ARG A 443 12.13 -21.36 -23.00
CA ARG A 443 11.20 -21.35 -21.86
C ARG A 443 10.07 -20.35 -22.01
N GLY A 444 10.10 -19.53 -23.05
CA GLY A 444 9.15 -18.44 -23.33
C GLY A 444 9.17 -17.31 -22.30
N ARG A 445 10.25 -17.16 -21.53
CA ARG A 445 10.33 -16.15 -20.46
C ARG A 445 10.98 -14.87 -20.96
N VAL A 446 10.40 -13.73 -20.57
CA VAL A 446 10.97 -12.40 -20.88
C VAL A 446 11.45 -11.75 -19.59
N ALA A 447 12.75 -11.49 -19.50
CA ALA A 447 13.31 -10.72 -18.39
C ALA A 447 13.24 -9.22 -18.72
N LEU A 448 12.67 -8.44 -17.80
CA LEU A 448 12.43 -7.02 -17.97
C LEU A 448 13.19 -6.19 -16.92
N THR A 449 13.52 -4.94 -17.26
CA THR A 449 14.08 -3.95 -16.33
C THR A 449 13.32 -2.65 -16.36
N LEU A 450 13.07 -2.07 -15.19
CA LEU A 450 12.54 -0.72 -15.01
C LEU A 450 13.66 0.30 -14.78
N ARG A 451 14.93 -0.14 -14.83
CA ARG A 451 16.08 0.75 -14.67
C ARG A 451 16.22 1.64 -15.90
N PRO A 452 16.53 2.94 -15.72
CA PRO A 452 16.89 3.79 -16.83
C PRO A 452 18.16 3.26 -17.50
N PRO A 453 18.30 3.41 -18.84
CA PRO A 453 19.52 3.05 -19.54
C PRO A 453 20.71 3.76 -18.89
N GLN A 454 21.68 3.00 -18.38
CA GLN A 454 22.98 3.58 -18.08
C GLN A 454 23.54 4.11 -19.40
N ARG A 455 23.85 5.41 -19.47
CA ARG A 455 24.72 5.92 -20.53
C ARG A 455 26.03 5.17 -20.37
N GLU A 456 26.29 4.22 -21.25
CA GLU A 456 27.61 3.61 -21.37
C GLU A 456 28.60 4.77 -21.52
N HIS A 457 29.48 4.94 -20.53
CA HIS A 457 30.69 5.68 -20.78
C HIS A 457 31.40 4.85 -21.83
N ALA A 458 31.38 5.33 -23.08
CA ALA A 458 32.10 4.73 -24.18
C ALA A 458 33.49 4.32 -23.65
N PRO A 459 33.93 3.07 -23.89
CA PRO A 459 35.27 2.68 -23.52
C PRO A 459 36.19 3.74 -24.13
N ARG A 460 37.09 4.32 -23.33
CA ARG A 460 38.14 5.20 -23.83
C ARG A 460 39.00 4.36 -24.78
N GLY A 461 38.56 4.31 -26.03
CA GLY A 461 39.21 3.62 -27.12
C GLY A 461 40.55 4.28 -27.35
N ALA A 462 41.59 3.45 -27.34
CA ALA A 462 42.92 3.78 -27.80
C ALA A 462 42.82 4.57 -29.12
N ALA A 463 43.30 5.80 -29.09
CA ALA A 463 43.41 6.64 -30.28
C ALA A 463 44.41 5.97 -31.24
N ALA A 464 43.86 5.30 -32.26
CA ALA A 464 44.60 4.93 -33.45
C ALA A 464 45.15 6.21 -34.10
N ARG A 465 46.47 6.25 -34.23
CA ARG A 465 47.20 7.32 -34.92
C ARG A 465 46.84 7.25 -36.41
N GLY A 466 46.07 8.23 -36.87
CA GLY A 466 45.85 8.51 -38.28
C GLY A 466 46.69 9.72 -38.70
N GLU A 467 47.65 9.46 -39.58
CA GLU A 467 48.58 10.41 -40.16
C GLU A 467 47.85 11.40 -41.08
N ASN A 468 47.84 12.68 -40.71
CA ASN A 468 47.98 13.78 -41.67
C ASN A 468 48.09 15.12 -40.94
N ARG A 469 49.32 15.63 -40.82
CA ARG A 469 49.58 17.04 -40.51
C ARG A 469 50.79 17.52 -41.33
N PRO A 470 50.68 18.64 -42.07
CA PRO A 470 51.82 19.19 -42.81
C PRO A 470 52.85 19.81 -41.85
N PRO A 471 54.14 19.89 -42.26
CA PRO A 471 55.25 20.16 -41.36
C PRO A 471 55.36 21.64 -40.97
N ARG A 472 55.80 21.88 -39.74
CA ARG A 472 56.19 23.22 -39.24
C ARG A 472 57.72 23.36 -39.37
N PRO A 473 58.26 24.54 -39.74
CA PRO A 473 59.70 24.70 -39.95
C PRO A 473 60.46 24.81 -38.62
N GLU A 474 61.67 24.25 -38.62
CA GLU A 474 62.61 24.16 -37.51
C GLU A 474 63.42 25.44 -37.29
N ARG A 475 63.67 25.77 -36.02
CA ARG A 475 64.88 26.41 -35.47
C ARG A 475 64.93 25.96 -34.00
N GLY A 476 65.98 25.41 -33.38
CA GLY A 476 67.41 25.30 -33.71
C GLY A 476 68.20 25.75 -32.47
N GLY A 477 68.77 24.79 -31.71
CA GLY A 477 69.78 24.96 -30.63
C GLY A 477 69.33 25.71 -29.35
N GLU A 478 69.84 25.52 -28.14
CA GLU A 478 70.92 24.73 -27.53
C GLU A 478 70.75 24.85 -25.99
N GLY A 479 71.30 23.89 -25.22
CA GLY A 479 71.84 24.15 -23.87
C GLY A 479 70.93 23.96 -22.65
N ARG A 480 71.33 23.02 -21.77
CA ARG A 480 70.80 22.75 -20.42
C ARG A 480 71.90 23.12 -19.38
N PRO A 481 71.68 22.94 -18.06
CA PRO A 481 71.17 23.83 -16.98
C PRO A 481 72.32 24.29 -16.02
N PRO A 482 72.13 24.94 -14.81
CA PRO A 482 71.60 24.29 -13.57
C PRO A 482 70.94 25.20 -12.47
N ARG A 483 70.27 24.52 -11.53
CA ARG A 483 70.01 24.74 -10.07
C ARG A 483 69.85 26.14 -9.42
N GLU A 484 68.76 26.26 -8.65
CA GLU A 484 68.41 27.13 -7.49
C GLU A 484 69.55 27.42 -6.47
N PRO A 485 69.52 28.45 -5.57
CA PRO A 485 68.37 28.78 -4.68
C PRO A 485 68.26 30.22 -4.05
N ARG A 486 67.22 30.39 -3.18
CA ARG A 486 67.00 31.42 -2.12
C ARG A 486 66.81 32.88 -2.62
N GLY A 487 65.98 33.75 -2.06
CA GLY A 487 65.20 33.80 -0.83
C GLY A 487 65.06 35.30 -0.44
N GLU A 488 63.92 35.67 0.13
CA GLU A 488 63.65 36.86 0.96
C GLU A 488 63.34 38.27 0.37
N ARG A 489 62.26 38.83 0.96
CA ARG A 489 61.87 40.25 1.20
C ARG A 489 61.27 41.02 0.03
N ARG A 490 59.97 41.37 0.07
CA ARG A 490 59.24 42.41 0.85
C ARG A 490 59.42 43.82 0.30
N GLU A 491 58.27 44.51 0.24
CA GLU A 491 58.05 45.95 0.05
C GLU A 491 58.28 46.43 -1.39
N GLY A 492 57.38 47.14 -2.07
CA GLY A 492 56.28 47.99 -1.62
C GLY A 492 56.48 49.36 -2.28
N ALA A 493 55.73 49.66 -3.35
CA ALA A 493 55.51 50.99 -3.90
C ALA A 493 54.26 50.89 -4.80
N SER A 494 53.07 51.36 -4.41
CA SER A 494 52.60 52.72 -4.09
C SER A 494 52.29 53.55 -5.34
N ALA A 495 51.10 54.16 -5.27
CA ALA A 495 50.55 55.26 -6.07
C ALA A 495 49.90 54.90 -7.41
N GLU A 496 48.73 55.41 -7.80
CA GLU A 496 47.62 56.07 -7.11
C GLU A 496 46.50 56.23 -8.17
N ARG A 497 45.24 56.27 -7.73
CA ARG A 497 44.04 56.55 -8.56
C ARG A 497 43.73 58.05 -8.53
N PRO A 498 42.87 58.57 -9.43
CA PRO A 498 41.52 59.00 -8.98
C PRO A 498 40.45 58.78 -10.10
N ALA A 499 39.12 58.92 -9.97
CA ALA A 499 38.20 59.56 -9.00
C ALA A 499 36.74 59.01 -9.13
N GLY A 500 35.95 59.14 -8.04
CA GLY A 500 34.47 59.33 -7.99
C GLY A 500 33.57 58.09 -8.15
N GLY A 501 32.56 57.76 -7.34
CA GLY A 501 31.91 58.29 -6.12
C GLY A 501 30.74 57.33 -5.79
N GLU A 502 30.80 56.61 -4.67
CA GLU A 502 29.96 56.70 -3.45
C GLU A 502 28.54 56.08 -3.45
N ARG A 503 28.35 55.11 -2.54
CA ARG A 503 27.09 54.60 -1.96
C ARG A 503 27.24 54.60 -0.41
N PRO A 504 26.15 54.78 0.35
CA PRO A 504 26.16 55.16 1.78
C PRO A 504 26.42 53.99 2.77
N PRO A 505 26.59 54.27 4.09
CA PRO A 505 27.45 53.49 4.97
C PRO A 505 26.76 52.34 5.72
N ARG A 506 27.61 51.37 6.11
CA ARG A 506 27.32 50.30 7.08
C ARG A 506 27.42 50.85 8.51
N GLY A 507 26.38 50.61 9.31
CA GLY A 507 26.40 50.74 10.76
C GLY A 507 26.51 49.37 11.44
N GLU A 508 27.60 49.22 12.19
CA GLU A 508 27.78 48.55 13.49
C GLU A 508 27.18 47.15 13.75
N ARG A 509 28.11 46.20 13.96
CA ARG A 509 27.90 44.94 14.66
C ARG A 509 28.29 45.13 16.13
N PRO A 510 27.50 44.65 17.10
CA PRO A 510 28.01 44.30 18.41
C PRO A 510 28.27 42.79 18.51
N ASP A 511 29.51 42.54 18.86
CA ASP A 511 30.08 41.54 19.77
C ASP A 511 29.78 40.03 19.69
N ARG A 512 30.88 39.28 19.82
CA ARG A 512 31.01 37.83 19.76
C ARG A 512 30.86 37.23 21.16
N GLY A 513 29.83 36.42 21.36
CA GLY A 513 29.78 35.39 22.40
C GLY A 513 30.17 34.03 21.82
N GLU A 514 31.13 33.37 22.45
CA GLU A 514 31.82 32.18 21.95
C GLU A 514 31.00 30.87 21.99
N ARG A 515 31.13 30.11 20.89
CA ARG A 515 31.43 28.65 20.80
C ARG A 515 30.61 27.67 21.66
N ARG A 516 30.00 26.68 20.98
CA ARG A 516 30.62 25.34 20.81
C ARG A 516 29.78 24.41 19.92
N ASP A 517 30.34 24.07 18.78
CA ASP A 517 30.14 22.80 18.09
C ASP A 517 30.59 21.64 18.99
N ARG A 518 29.73 20.63 19.15
CA ARG A 518 30.13 19.24 19.39
C ARG A 518 29.14 18.28 18.72
N ARG A 519 29.57 17.74 17.58
CA ARG A 519 29.16 16.39 17.13
C ARG A 519 29.86 15.38 18.02
N GLU A 520 29.12 14.39 18.53
CA GLU A 520 29.65 13.09 18.98
C GLU A 520 28.49 12.10 19.29
N PRO A 521 28.73 10.79 19.45
CA PRO A 521 28.36 9.77 18.47
C PRO A 521 27.28 8.78 18.97
N GLU A 522 26.85 7.91 18.06
CA GLU A 522 25.94 6.78 18.30
C GLU A 522 26.47 5.84 19.38
N GLY A 523 25.66 5.59 20.42
CA GLY A 523 25.94 4.65 21.49
C GLY A 523 24.67 4.18 22.18
N ASN A 524 24.27 2.94 21.89
CA ASN A 524 23.22 2.19 22.58
C ASN A 524 23.54 2.04 24.08
N VAL A 525 22.75 2.63 24.96
CA VAL A 525 22.57 2.14 26.35
C VAL A 525 21.11 2.36 26.77
N ARG A 526 20.40 1.26 27.01
CA ARG A 526 19.11 1.25 27.70
C ARG A 526 19.36 1.56 29.18
N ALA A 527 18.83 2.67 29.67
CA ALA A 527 18.67 2.93 31.10
C ALA A 527 17.18 3.06 31.42
N ALA A 528 16.75 2.26 32.39
CA ALA A 528 15.41 2.31 32.98
C ALA A 528 15.16 3.67 33.63
N VAL A 529 14.01 4.27 33.35
CA VAL A 529 13.52 5.44 34.08
C VAL A 529 12.27 5.05 34.85
N SER A 530 12.39 5.16 36.17
CA SER A 530 11.29 5.16 37.11
C SER A 530 10.66 6.57 37.13
N ARG A 531 9.32 6.59 37.04
CA ARG A 531 8.34 7.54 37.62
C ARG A 531 8.61 9.06 37.59
N ARG A 532 7.65 9.78 36.98
CA ARG A 532 6.99 11.06 37.38
C ARG A 532 6.26 11.62 36.14
N ASP A 533 5.17 12.37 36.11
CA ASP A 533 4.33 13.17 37.01
C ASP A 533 2.90 13.15 36.38
N GLY A 534 1.78 13.32 37.09
CA GLY A 534 1.28 14.61 37.53
C GLY A 534 0.54 15.36 36.41
N LEU A 535 -0.78 15.18 36.31
CA LEU A 535 -1.69 16.13 35.66
C LEU A 535 -2.91 16.32 36.56
N GLY A 536 -3.13 17.57 36.95
CA GLY A 536 -4.30 18.00 37.72
C GLY A 536 -5.49 18.35 36.83
N GLY A 537 -6.66 18.44 37.47
CA GLY A 537 -7.83 19.13 36.94
C GLY A 537 -9.15 18.49 37.35
N GLY A 538 -9.98 19.25 38.09
CA GLY A 538 -11.43 19.13 38.04
C GLY A 538 -12.12 18.51 39.25
N ARG A 539 -12.64 19.36 40.13
CA ARG A 539 -13.64 19.01 41.16
C ARG A 539 -14.97 18.66 40.49
N GLY A 540 -15.68 17.67 41.02
CA GLY A 540 -17.08 17.39 40.70
C GLY A 540 -17.66 16.39 41.70
N GLU A 541 -18.51 16.87 42.59
CA GLU A 541 -19.23 16.11 43.61
C GLU A 541 -20.22 15.12 42.99
N GLY A 542 -20.40 13.95 43.60
CA GLY A 542 -21.45 13.00 43.20
C GLY A 542 -21.45 11.73 44.05
N ARG A 543 -22.40 11.65 44.97
CA ARG A 543 -22.60 10.60 45.99
C ARG A 543 -23.07 9.25 45.41
N GLY A 544 -22.82 8.19 46.19
CA GLY A 544 -23.74 7.04 46.35
C GLY A 544 -23.22 5.72 45.78
N GLY A 545 -22.65 4.84 46.60
CA GLY A 545 -23.34 3.66 47.17
C GLY A 545 -22.76 2.41 46.49
N GLY A 546 -22.22 1.37 47.13
CA GLY A 546 -22.63 0.67 48.34
C GLY A 546 -22.89 -0.79 47.93
N GLY A 547 -21.99 -1.72 48.24
CA GLY A 547 -22.17 -3.14 47.90
C GLY A 547 -21.02 -4.03 48.38
N ARG A 548 -21.23 -4.69 49.52
CA ARG A 548 -20.30 -5.62 50.20
C ARG A 548 -20.37 -7.02 49.58
N GLY A 549 -19.29 -7.79 49.67
CA GLY A 549 -19.37 -9.26 49.61
C GLY A 549 -18.04 -10.02 49.45
N ARG A 550 -17.46 -10.43 50.60
CA ARG A 550 -16.79 -11.72 50.97
C ARG A 550 -16.15 -12.57 49.85
N GLY A 551 -14.95 -13.17 49.95
CA GLY A 551 -13.97 -13.32 51.02
C GLY A 551 -13.07 -14.56 50.79
N GLY A 552 -11.74 -14.38 50.92
CA GLY A 552 -10.65 -15.32 51.32
C GLY A 552 -10.32 -16.58 50.50
N PRO A 553 -9.23 -17.32 50.84
CA PRO A 553 -8.08 -16.93 51.69
C PRO A 553 -6.69 -17.49 51.25
N GLY A 554 -5.62 -17.00 51.90
CA GLY A 554 -4.46 -17.82 52.31
C GLY A 554 -3.06 -17.39 51.84
N GLY A 555 -2.14 -17.12 52.79
CA GLY A 555 -0.70 -17.06 52.47
C GLY A 555 0.25 -16.27 53.39
N PHE A 556 0.32 -16.65 54.67
CA PHE A 556 1.32 -16.35 55.73
C PHE A 556 2.67 -15.65 55.45
N SER A 557 2.90 -14.60 56.25
CA SER A 557 4.03 -14.34 57.19
C SER A 557 5.51 -14.40 56.76
N ARG A 558 6.25 -13.29 56.99
CA ARG A 558 7.16 -13.08 58.16
C ARG A 558 7.91 -11.72 58.09
N GLY A 559 7.82 -10.93 59.18
CA GLY A 559 8.78 -9.84 59.51
C GLY A 559 10.11 -10.42 60.03
N GLY A 560 11.20 -9.70 60.28
CA GLY A 560 11.60 -8.27 60.30
C GLY A 560 13.16 -8.27 60.35
N PRO A 561 13.89 -7.35 61.03
CA PRO A 561 13.56 -6.02 61.51
C PRO A 561 14.52 -4.92 60.95
N ARG A 562 14.18 -3.67 61.28
CA ARG A 562 14.96 -2.45 61.03
C ARG A 562 16.17 -2.36 61.96
N GLY A 563 17.27 -1.80 61.47
CA GLY A 563 18.39 -1.28 62.26
C GLY A 563 18.77 0.11 61.78
N GLU A 564 18.56 1.12 62.63
CA GLU A 564 19.11 2.46 62.49
C GLU A 564 20.58 2.46 62.95
N GLY A 565 21.43 3.25 62.29
CA GLY A 565 22.82 3.45 62.70
C GLY A 565 23.44 4.65 61.98
N ARG A 566 23.64 5.73 62.74
CA ARG A 566 24.24 7.02 62.36
C ARG A 566 25.73 6.89 62.04
N GLY A 567 26.28 7.86 61.30
CA GLY A 567 27.73 8.16 61.35
C GLY A 567 28.27 8.90 60.12
N ALA A 568 28.46 10.20 60.24
CA ALA A 568 29.19 11.06 59.30
C ALA A 568 30.72 10.92 59.52
N GLU A 569 31.53 11.07 58.46
CA GLU A 569 32.59 12.09 58.36
C GLU A 569 33.48 11.93 57.11
N ASP A 570 33.90 13.09 56.63
CA ASP A 570 34.85 13.37 55.55
C ASP A 570 36.21 12.67 55.69
N ARG A 571 36.85 12.42 54.54
CA ARG A 571 38.26 12.81 54.31
C ARG A 571 38.66 12.69 52.84
N ARG A 572 39.08 13.83 52.27
CA ARG A 572 39.92 13.93 51.07
C ARG A 572 41.34 13.48 51.41
N GLY A 573 41.99 12.79 50.48
CA GLY A 573 43.43 12.50 50.55
C GLY A 573 43.88 11.74 49.31
N GLY A 574 44.54 12.44 48.39
CA GLY A 574 45.14 11.83 47.20
C GLY A 574 46.40 11.04 47.54
N GLY A 575 46.61 9.94 46.84
CA GLY A 575 47.86 9.18 46.81
C GLY A 575 48.01 8.55 45.43
N ARG A 576 49.04 8.99 44.70
CA ARG A 576 49.52 8.32 43.48
C ARG A 576 50.17 7.01 43.89
N GLY A 577 49.78 5.91 43.26
CA GLY A 577 50.40 4.60 43.40
C GLY A 577 50.10 3.75 42.17
N ASP A 578 51.13 3.62 41.33
CA ASP A 578 51.46 2.53 40.42
C ASP A 578 50.39 1.95 39.47
N ARG A 579 50.58 2.29 38.18
CA ARG A 579 50.00 1.58 37.04
C ARG A 579 50.65 0.20 36.95
N GLU A 580 49.91 -0.84 37.34
CA GLU A 580 50.19 -2.19 36.87
C GLU A 580 49.53 -2.38 35.49
N ASP A 581 50.37 -2.69 34.50
CA ASP A 581 49.98 -3.07 33.15
C ASP A 581 49.16 -4.37 33.17
N PHE A 582 47.83 -4.26 33.12
CA PHE A 582 46.98 -5.40 32.78
C PHE A 582 46.98 -5.61 31.26
N GLY A 583 47.83 -6.53 30.84
CA GLY A 583 47.87 -7.08 29.49
C GLY A 583 46.51 -7.61 29.01
N ALA A 584 46.31 -7.45 27.71
CA ALA A 584 45.23 -7.97 26.87
C ALA A 584 44.23 -8.93 27.55
N ALA A 585 43.04 -8.42 27.90
CA ALA A 585 41.90 -9.24 28.28
C ALA A 585 41.52 -10.15 27.10
N ALA A 586 41.67 -11.47 27.29
CA ALA A 586 41.22 -12.48 26.33
C ALA A 586 39.73 -12.30 26.02
N LYS A 587 39.36 -12.38 24.73
CA LYS A 587 37.96 -12.36 24.27
C LYS A 587 37.17 -13.47 24.98
N PRO A 588 35.93 -13.21 25.44
CA PRO A 588 35.10 -14.27 26.00
C PRO A 588 34.84 -15.35 24.93
N PRO A 589 34.74 -16.63 25.33
CA PRO A 589 34.50 -17.74 24.41
C PRO A 589 33.17 -17.54 23.66
N ARG A 590 33.13 -17.93 22.39
CA ARG A 590 31.91 -17.84 21.58
C ARG A 590 30.96 -18.97 22.00
N ALA A 591 29.66 -18.81 21.79
CA ALA A 591 28.63 -19.80 22.16
C ALA A 591 28.92 -21.25 21.70
N ARG A 592 29.67 -21.41 20.60
CA ARG A 592 30.15 -22.71 20.08
C ARG A 592 31.11 -23.43 21.04
N ASP A 593 31.89 -22.70 21.82
CA ASP A 593 32.92 -23.24 22.72
C ASP A 593 32.33 -23.76 24.04
N LEU A 594 31.05 -23.43 24.32
CA LEU A 594 30.31 -23.85 25.53
C LEU A 594 29.37 -25.05 25.28
N GLY A 595 29.36 -25.62 24.06
CA GLY A 595 28.44 -26.70 23.68
C GLY A 595 26.96 -26.31 23.76
N TRP A 596 26.66 -25.01 23.81
CA TRP A 596 25.30 -24.49 23.91
C TRP A 596 24.70 -24.34 22.51
N ASN A 597 23.71 -25.19 22.21
CA ASN A 597 22.90 -25.10 21.01
C ASN A 597 21.46 -24.71 21.40
N PRO A 598 21.00 -23.48 21.11
CA PRO A 598 19.67 -23.01 21.47
C PRO A 598 18.54 -23.73 20.71
N PHE A 599 18.88 -24.58 19.74
CA PHE A 599 17.95 -25.38 18.95
C PHE A 599 17.94 -26.86 19.32
N ARG A 600 18.62 -27.28 20.40
CA ARG A 600 18.65 -28.70 20.80
C ARG A 600 17.26 -29.26 21.14
N SER A 601 16.35 -28.40 21.60
CA SER A 601 14.94 -28.75 21.84
C SER A 601 14.06 -28.72 20.59
N PHE A 602 14.59 -28.29 19.42
CA PHE A 602 13.85 -28.27 18.15
C PHE A 602 13.87 -29.63 17.43
N PHE A 603 14.95 -30.41 17.59
CA PHE A 603 15.14 -31.69 16.87
C PHE A 603 15.15 -32.93 17.78
N GLY A 604 15.01 -32.75 19.11
CA GLY A 604 15.13 -33.83 20.08
C GLY A 604 13.86 -34.62 20.34
N LYS A 605 13.23 -35.20 19.31
CA LYS A 605 12.33 -36.36 19.44
C LYS A 605 12.40 -37.19 18.16
N GLY A 606 13.36 -38.10 18.12
CA GLY A 606 13.47 -39.09 17.07
C GLY A 606 14.93 -39.37 16.75
N GLU A 607 15.59 -40.18 17.57
CA GLU A 607 16.52 -41.23 17.13
C GLU A 607 17.19 -41.89 18.34
N GLY A 608 16.98 -43.20 18.44
CA GLY A 608 17.71 -44.09 19.32
C GLY A 608 17.57 -45.50 18.73
N GLY A 609 18.68 -46.03 18.21
CA GLY A 609 18.78 -47.41 17.71
C GLY A 609 19.70 -47.54 16.52
N ALA A 610 20.96 -47.92 16.78
CA ALA A 610 22.01 -48.10 15.79
C ALA A 610 21.99 -49.52 15.18
N GLY A 611 22.45 -49.62 13.92
CA GLY A 611 23.27 -50.72 13.41
C GLY A 611 22.56 -51.87 12.69
N GLU A 612 22.68 -51.92 11.35
CA GLU A 612 23.33 -53.01 10.60
C GLU A 612 23.33 -52.71 9.08
N GLU A 613 24.17 -53.45 8.36
CA GLU A 613 24.90 -53.10 7.12
C GLU A 613 24.07 -53.01 5.81
N GLN A 614 24.69 -52.31 4.84
CA GLN A 614 24.38 -52.16 3.40
C GLN A 614 24.23 -53.52 2.64
N PRO A 615 23.56 -53.63 1.46
CA PRO A 615 23.77 -52.74 0.31
C PRO A 615 22.58 -52.40 -0.60
N THR A 616 22.80 -51.36 -1.40
CA THR A 616 21.98 -50.86 -2.50
C THR A 616 22.12 -51.72 -3.76
N GLU A 617 21.01 -52.25 -4.27
CA GLU A 617 20.80 -52.54 -5.70
C GLU A 617 19.38 -52.12 -6.10
N GLN A 618 19.27 -51.31 -7.16
CA GLN A 618 18.05 -51.21 -7.98
C GLN A 618 18.03 -52.46 -8.89
N PRO A 619 16.87 -53.07 -9.26
CA PRO A 619 16.11 -52.53 -10.41
C PRO A 619 14.61 -52.94 -10.57
N THR A 620 13.94 -52.22 -11.49
CA THR A 620 12.94 -52.68 -12.48
C THR A 620 11.50 -53.13 -12.15
N LYS A 621 10.63 -52.74 -13.10
CA LYS A 621 9.24 -53.16 -13.40
C LYS A 621 9.01 -54.68 -13.38
N SER A 622 7.82 -55.11 -12.96
CA SER A 622 6.78 -55.83 -13.75
C SER A 622 5.93 -56.79 -12.89
N GLU A 623 4.64 -56.89 -13.25
CA GLU A 623 3.69 -57.99 -12.93
C GLU A 623 3.30 -58.15 -11.43
N GLY A 624 2.08 -58.43 -11.00
CA GLY A 624 0.88 -58.96 -11.64
C GLY A 624 0.27 -60.00 -10.68
N GLN A 625 -0.98 -59.74 -10.23
CA GLN A 625 -1.91 -60.70 -9.58
C GLN A 625 -1.62 -61.10 -8.11
N ALA A 626 -2.58 -61.38 -7.23
CA ALA A 626 -4.04 -61.21 -7.15
C ALA A 626 -4.49 -61.58 -5.71
N LYS A 627 -5.77 -61.27 -5.42
CA LYS A 627 -6.63 -61.76 -4.31
C LYS A 627 -6.42 -61.03 -2.97
N HIS A 628 -7.43 -60.62 -2.19
CA HIS A 628 -8.89 -60.54 -2.31
C HIS A 628 -9.35 -59.86 -1.00
N ALA A 629 -10.22 -58.83 -1.03
CA ALA A 629 -11.22 -58.59 0.03
C ALA A 629 -12.20 -57.50 -0.42
N GLU A 630 -13.47 -57.79 -0.20
CA GLU A 630 -14.66 -57.28 -0.90
C GLU A 630 -15.09 -55.85 -0.55
N LYS A 631 -15.91 -55.31 -1.46
CA LYS A 631 -16.56 -54.01 -1.45
C LYS A 631 -18.06 -54.21 -1.26
N PRO A 632 -18.78 -53.44 -0.41
CA PRO A 632 -20.24 -53.44 -0.44
C PRO A 632 -20.80 -52.45 -1.49
N PRO A 633 -21.97 -52.73 -2.10
CA PRO A 633 -22.45 -52.05 -3.31
C PRO A 633 -23.29 -50.80 -3.07
N GLN A 634 -23.35 -49.98 -4.12
CA GLN A 634 -24.22 -48.80 -4.32
C GLN A 634 -25.67 -49.24 -4.60
N ALA A 635 -26.64 -48.49 -4.06
CA ALA A 635 -28.07 -48.64 -4.36
C ALA A 635 -28.54 -47.56 -5.36
N THR A 636 -29.26 -48.02 -6.38
CA THR A 636 -29.97 -47.25 -7.42
C THR A 636 -31.28 -46.65 -6.88
N PRO A 637 -31.72 -45.46 -7.38
CA PRO A 637 -33.04 -44.92 -7.07
C PRO A 637 -34.16 -45.51 -7.97
N PRO A 638 -35.40 -45.66 -7.46
CA PRO A 638 -36.55 -46.20 -8.22
C PRO A 638 -37.30 -45.13 -9.07
N PRO A 639 -38.15 -45.55 -10.03
CA PRO A 639 -38.81 -44.68 -11.00
C PRO A 639 -40.10 -44.02 -10.50
N ALA A 640 -40.55 -43.02 -11.26
CA ALA A 640 -41.65 -42.09 -10.98
C ALA A 640 -43.06 -42.72 -11.13
N GLU A 641 -43.95 -42.38 -10.19
CA GLU A 641 -45.41 -42.49 -10.33
C GLU A 641 -46.09 -41.20 -9.82
N GLY A 642 -47.14 -40.80 -10.52
CA GLY A 642 -47.77 -39.48 -10.46
C GLY A 642 -48.76 -39.25 -9.32
N ILE A 643 -49.05 -37.98 -9.09
CA ILE A 643 -50.06 -37.48 -8.13
C ILE A 643 -50.88 -36.37 -8.83
N PRO A 644 -52.22 -36.30 -8.62
CA PRO A 644 -53.23 -35.78 -9.57
C PRO A 644 -53.45 -34.25 -9.54
N PRO A 645 -54.26 -33.68 -10.48
CA PRO A 645 -54.35 -32.23 -10.66
C PRO A 645 -55.27 -31.58 -9.62
N LEU A 646 -54.81 -30.45 -9.08
CA LEU A 646 -55.66 -29.57 -8.27
C LEU A 646 -56.30 -28.49 -9.14
N ILE A 647 -57.61 -28.41 -8.97
CA ILE A 647 -58.60 -27.62 -9.66
C ILE A 647 -58.34 -26.11 -9.46
N VAL A 648 -58.45 -25.38 -10.57
CA VAL A 648 -58.53 -23.92 -10.64
C VAL A 648 -59.97 -23.53 -10.32
N ASP A 649 -60.16 -22.62 -9.37
CA ASP A 649 -61.42 -21.89 -9.23
C ASP A 649 -61.15 -20.40 -9.45
N ASP A 650 -61.97 -19.84 -10.32
CA ASP A 650 -61.89 -18.54 -10.96
C ASP A 650 -62.83 -17.58 -10.22
N SER A 651 -62.30 -16.49 -9.65
CA SER A 651 -63.11 -15.30 -9.38
C SER A 651 -62.26 -14.09 -9.00
N GLY A 652 -62.34 -13.05 -9.86
CA GLY A 652 -62.56 -11.69 -9.36
C GLY A 652 -61.35 -10.75 -9.30
N SER A 653 -61.21 -9.95 -10.36
CA SER A 653 -61.15 -8.47 -10.33
C SER A 653 -60.46 -7.75 -9.16
N GLY A 654 -59.52 -6.84 -9.49
CA GLY A 654 -59.31 -5.65 -8.66
C GLY A 654 -57.92 -5.01 -8.74
N SER A 655 -57.88 -3.83 -9.35
CA SER A 655 -56.86 -2.80 -9.32
C SER A 655 -56.12 -2.62 -7.99
N PHE A 656 -54.79 -2.46 -8.01
CA PHE A 656 -54.06 -1.21 -7.76
C PHE A 656 -52.55 -1.40 -7.98
#